data_AF-A0A2A2K8B5-F1
#
_entry.id   AF-A0A2A2K8B5-F1
#
_cell.length_a   1.000
_cell.length_b   1.000
_cell.length_c   1.000
_cell.angle_alpha   90.00
_cell.angle_beta   90.00
_cell.angle_gamma   90.00
#
_symmetry.space_group_name_H-M   'P 1'
#
loop_
_entity.id
_entity.type
_entity.pdbx_description
1 polymer ?
#
loop_
_entity_poly.entity_id
_entity_poly.type
_entity_poly.pdbx_seq_one_letter_code
_entity_poly.pdbx_strand_id
1 'polypeptide(L)'
;MDTITKRRLALEEAIDETSESIGALRTGPQNKESDKLIRALSAHLSVLERMRSALSTRDLPSSPEDAKAEAHSSTSAGIYFSPPQDHDEIIVKYKVEWSVYPNFATTFGDYVEVDMTQNPISIRGLEPGLKLSFRISAGGLHGFSEPSICYPLNIELSSWNEVDGRREGWDEHIENISSLTDKIEKHRQSLVWQRVFPASDSLLKKKKNGIKELFTASSKFTKHITRFRTKLINAAISMHHALGIKDIGHLYYLPVTYENSIFLVTVRFLDQHQQVQGLTLRWLTFDKLLRKKMASPAVDALTKETVNILNFFESSQIPLKRGLYLCYMKLHSSLNTIRVVVPDNLPSMLPFVHVRDNPHVTKEEWQWVKSTDINEPFEPTPAQCELHRQLSTATQTLLHDLDIDSDLVPGHRLHHAEIIEPSPDVSIILLLPRAEEVCSAPTGCMVSTDCSEQRRGCSSIPIPVFEMIHQCTYQPEFISTYCRLSIFLEHYMMISQYEQRKCLLENDIKVYKAQYDVLAEFQKELDEIWKNARWISRIATEARDKHVKVSRNAVPLGRLLAPLKPQYLDDTNDVGYHSDQESNGTLRVRKIAHLPTNRPRSLLGSPQESYRDIDALYRRRKISMEIKRRASDIDNKMENGNTSGENSTNHLPDRPTELRMPAGTVTVHSAYDCSLPRGTPVRLSISGNTTSSEVLSLVLEQFAKSSATPDTDILLPDANDYCIVAVVGERERRLKDNFPILKLQPPWSKGKLFVRRRDDLLAAVAIGNEAAV
;
A
#
# COMPACT_ATOMS: atom_id res chain seq x y z
N MET A 1 -25.87 24.07 -47.96
CA MET A 1 -25.62 22.62 -48.13
C MET A 1 -25.13 22.07 -46.82
N ASP A 2 -25.80 21.05 -46.31
CA ASP A 2 -25.40 20.29 -45.13
C ASP A 2 -24.00 19.65 -45.33
N THR A 3 -23.22 19.53 -44.27
CA THR A 3 -21.84 19.03 -44.28
C THR A 3 -21.79 17.59 -44.82
N ILE A 4 -22.85 16.79 -44.55
CA ILE A 4 -23.01 15.43 -45.06
C ILE A 4 -23.20 15.44 -46.58
N THR A 5 -24.04 16.35 -47.12
CA THR A 5 -24.19 16.49 -48.58
C THR A 5 -22.90 16.87 -49.29
N LYS A 6 -22.05 17.73 -48.70
CA LYS A 6 -20.74 18.07 -49.28
C LYS A 6 -19.79 16.86 -49.29
N ARG A 7 -19.76 16.09 -48.19
CA ARG A 7 -18.94 14.86 -48.10
C ARG A 7 -19.41 13.78 -49.07
N ARG A 8 -20.71 13.64 -49.26
CA ARG A 8 -21.29 12.71 -50.25
C ARG A 8 -20.91 13.09 -51.68
N LEU A 9 -21.00 14.36 -52.05
CA LEU A 9 -20.59 14.85 -53.38
C LEU A 9 -19.09 14.64 -53.62
N ALA A 10 -18.24 14.98 -52.65
CA ALA A 10 -16.81 14.76 -52.76
C ALA A 10 -16.43 13.26 -52.84
N LEU A 11 -17.20 12.39 -52.17
CA LEU A 11 -16.99 10.95 -52.26
C LEU A 11 -17.47 10.37 -53.60
N GLU A 12 -18.60 10.85 -54.13
CA GLU A 12 -19.07 10.50 -55.48
C GLU A 12 -18.01 10.90 -56.53
N GLU A 13 -17.47 12.12 -56.45
CA GLU A 13 -16.37 12.60 -57.32
C GLU A 13 -15.11 11.72 -57.21
N ALA A 14 -14.67 11.40 -55.98
CA ALA A 14 -13.49 10.55 -55.77
C ALA A 14 -13.68 9.10 -56.27
N ILE A 15 -14.89 8.55 -56.17
CA ILE A 15 -15.24 7.22 -56.71
C ILE A 15 -15.17 7.24 -58.24
N ASP A 16 -15.74 8.28 -58.85
CA ASP A 16 -15.77 8.44 -60.31
C ASP A 16 -14.34 8.63 -60.86
N GLU A 17 -13.53 9.52 -60.28
CA GLU A 17 -12.13 9.74 -60.66
C GLU A 17 -11.27 8.47 -60.53
N THR A 18 -11.47 7.71 -59.44
CA THR A 18 -10.73 6.46 -59.20
C THR A 18 -11.16 5.39 -60.20
N SER A 19 -12.46 5.31 -60.52
CA SER A 19 -13.02 4.37 -61.50
C SER A 19 -12.55 4.68 -62.92
N GLU A 20 -12.53 5.96 -63.30
CA GLU A 20 -12.00 6.42 -64.58
C GLU A 20 -10.49 6.15 -64.70
N SER A 21 -9.73 6.38 -63.62
CA SER A 21 -8.29 6.07 -63.57
C SER A 21 -8.01 4.58 -63.75
N ILE A 22 -8.81 3.70 -63.13
CA ILE A 22 -8.74 2.26 -63.35
C ILE A 22 -9.10 1.91 -64.80
N GLY A 23 -10.13 2.54 -65.36
CA GLY A 23 -10.55 2.37 -66.75
C GLY A 23 -9.46 2.74 -67.76
N ALA A 24 -8.81 3.90 -67.58
CA ALA A 24 -7.71 4.37 -68.42
C ALA A 24 -6.46 3.48 -68.33
N LEU A 25 -6.15 2.96 -67.14
CA LEU A 25 -5.06 2.01 -66.95
C LEU A 25 -5.33 0.63 -67.56
N ARG A 26 -6.62 0.26 -67.75
CA ARG A 26 -7.01 -0.99 -68.42
C ARG A 26 -6.90 -0.91 -69.95
N THR A 27 -7.06 0.27 -70.55
CA THR A 27 -6.98 0.48 -72.01
C THR A 27 -5.57 0.76 -72.54
N GLY A 28 -4.61 1.06 -71.67
CA GLY A 28 -3.19 1.26 -72.01
C GLY A 28 -2.36 -0.04 -72.09
N PRO A 29 -1.08 0.04 -72.49
CA PRO A 29 -0.18 -1.11 -72.58
C PRO A 29 0.09 -1.72 -71.20
N GLN A 30 -0.27 -3.00 -71.02
CA GLN A 30 -0.18 -3.70 -69.73
C GLN A 30 1.24 -4.14 -69.38
N ASN A 31 1.69 -3.80 -68.17
CA ASN A 31 2.94 -4.26 -67.58
C ASN A 31 2.76 -4.65 -66.10
N LYS A 32 3.78 -5.24 -65.47
CA LYS A 32 3.68 -5.68 -64.06
C LYS A 32 3.43 -4.53 -63.07
N GLU A 33 3.76 -3.29 -63.42
CA GLU A 33 3.54 -2.11 -62.60
C GLU A 33 2.10 -1.58 -62.74
N SER A 34 1.52 -1.61 -63.95
CA SER A 34 0.11 -1.27 -64.19
C SER A 34 -0.81 -2.23 -63.45
N ASP A 35 -0.51 -3.53 -63.43
CA ASP A 35 -1.28 -4.52 -62.65
C ASP A 35 -1.23 -4.27 -61.14
N LYS A 36 -0.08 -3.82 -60.61
CA LYS A 36 0.04 -3.45 -59.19
C LYS A 36 -0.76 -2.20 -58.87
N LEU A 37 -0.71 -1.20 -59.75
CA LEU A 37 -1.44 0.05 -59.59
C LEU A 37 -2.96 -0.17 -59.68
N ILE A 38 -3.42 -1.01 -60.61
CA ILE A 38 -4.84 -1.41 -60.73
C ILE A 38 -5.31 -2.10 -59.46
N ARG A 39 -4.52 -3.01 -58.87
CA ARG A 39 -4.87 -3.67 -57.60
C ARG A 39 -4.96 -2.67 -56.44
N ALA A 40 -4.01 -1.74 -56.34
CA ALA A 40 -4.02 -0.70 -55.30
C ALA A 40 -5.23 0.24 -55.45
N LEU A 41 -5.53 0.69 -56.67
CA LEU A 41 -6.69 1.52 -56.96
C LEU A 41 -8.00 0.77 -56.77
N SER A 42 -8.07 -0.54 -57.09
CA SER A 42 -9.27 -1.36 -56.83
C SER A 42 -9.51 -1.55 -55.34
N ALA A 43 -8.45 -1.71 -54.54
CA ALA A 43 -8.56 -1.73 -53.08
C ALA A 43 -9.01 -0.36 -52.53
N HIS A 44 -8.49 0.74 -53.08
CA HIS A 44 -8.93 2.09 -52.73
C HIS A 44 -10.41 2.31 -53.09
N LEU A 45 -10.84 1.91 -54.30
CA LEU A 45 -12.23 1.98 -54.74
C LEU A 45 -13.15 1.19 -53.81
N SER A 46 -12.77 -0.03 -53.42
CA SER A 46 -13.52 -0.84 -52.46
C SER A 46 -13.68 -0.13 -51.10
N VAL A 47 -12.67 0.61 -50.64
CA VAL A 47 -12.76 1.44 -49.43
C VAL A 47 -13.72 2.61 -49.63
N LEU A 48 -13.65 3.32 -50.76
CA LEU A 48 -14.55 4.43 -51.08
C LEU A 48 -16.01 3.97 -51.22
N GLU A 49 -16.26 2.83 -51.86
CA GLU A 49 -17.59 2.21 -51.95
C GLU A 49 -18.13 1.82 -50.58
N ARG A 50 -17.28 1.29 -49.69
CA ARG A 50 -17.66 1.01 -48.31
C ARG A 50 -17.98 2.30 -47.53
N MET A 51 -17.20 3.37 -47.74
CA MET A 51 -17.49 4.70 -47.17
C MET A 51 -18.81 5.27 -47.70
N ARG A 52 -19.13 5.02 -48.98
CA ARG A 52 -20.39 5.44 -49.61
C ARG A 52 -21.57 4.69 -49.01
N SER A 53 -21.42 3.39 -48.79
CA SER A 53 -22.43 2.58 -48.10
C SER A 53 -22.68 3.12 -46.68
N ALA A 54 -21.62 3.40 -45.91
CA ALA A 54 -21.74 3.95 -44.55
C ALA A 54 -22.41 5.34 -44.49
N LEU A 55 -22.22 6.18 -45.52
CA LEU A 55 -22.91 7.48 -45.64
C LEU A 55 -24.36 7.37 -46.16
N SER A 56 -24.74 6.21 -46.71
CA SER A 56 -26.08 5.96 -47.27
C SER A 56 -27.01 5.26 -46.29
N THR A 57 -26.47 4.55 -45.29
CA THR A 57 -27.22 3.97 -44.18
C THR A 57 -27.91 5.07 -43.39
N ARG A 58 -29.24 5.03 -43.32
CA ARG A 58 -30.09 6.00 -42.60
C ARG A 58 -30.59 5.51 -41.26
N ASP A 59 -30.28 4.27 -40.90
CA ASP A 59 -30.65 3.71 -39.62
C ASP A 59 -29.92 4.48 -38.51
N LEU A 60 -30.52 4.54 -37.32
CA LEU A 60 -29.90 5.14 -36.15
C LEU A 60 -29.09 4.08 -35.38
N PRO A 61 -28.08 4.46 -34.59
CA PRO A 61 -27.36 3.50 -33.78
C PRO A 61 -28.31 2.93 -32.73
N SER A 62 -28.05 1.72 -32.24
CA SER A 62 -28.79 1.24 -31.08
C SER A 62 -28.27 1.88 -29.80
N SER A 63 -29.09 1.79 -28.76
CA SER A 63 -28.83 2.45 -27.48
C SER A 63 -27.66 1.79 -26.73
N PRO A 64 -26.85 2.56 -25.98
CA PRO A 64 -25.79 2.03 -25.13
C PRO A 64 -26.31 1.04 -24.08
N GLU A 65 -25.55 -0.03 -23.83
CA GLU A 65 -25.91 -1.05 -22.83
C GLU A 65 -25.23 -0.77 -21.48
N ASP A 66 -25.72 -1.39 -20.40
CA ASP A 66 -25.15 -1.29 -19.05
C ASP A 66 -24.89 0.15 -18.56
N ALA A 67 -25.73 1.10 -18.97
CA ALA A 67 -25.59 2.50 -18.61
C ALA A 67 -25.66 2.67 -17.09
N LYS A 68 -24.56 3.14 -16.50
CA LYS A 68 -24.39 3.36 -15.06
C LYS A 68 -23.90 4.76 -14.80
N ALA A 69 -24.49 5.42 -13.82
CA ALA A 69 -24.02 6.70 -13.34
C ALA A 69 -23.42 6.55 -11.93
N GLU A 70 -22.36 7.30 -11.64
CA GLU A 70 -21.73 7.36 -10.32
C GLU A 70 -21.38 8.80 -9.97
N ALA A 71 -21.69 9.24 -8.76
CA ALA A 71 -21.13 10.49 -8.24
C ALA A 71 -19.62 10.32 -8.02
N HIS A 72 -18.83 11.25 -8.57
CA HIS A 72 -17.38 11.31 -8.38
C HIS A 72 -16.98 12.45 -7.42
N SER A 73 -17.84 13.46 -7.27
CA SER A 73 -17.74 14.50 -6.24
C SER A 73 -19.12 15.10 -5.96
N SER A 74 -19.20 16.12 -5.10
CA SER A 74 -20.40 16.96 -4.93
C SER A 74 -20.80 17.74 -6.20
N THR A 75 -19.93 17.83 -7.21
CA THR A 75 -20.14 18.64 -8.44
C THR A 75 -19.87 17.88 -9.74
N SER A 76 -19.62 16.57 -9.67
CA SER A 76 -19.27 15.77 -10.84
C SER A 76 -19.80 14.34 -10.77
N ALA A 77 -20.09 13.79 -11.95
CA ALA A 77 -20.56 12.42 -12.12
C ALA A 77 -19.87 11.74 -13.30
N GLY A 78 -19.59 10.45 -13.17
CA GLY A 78 -19.09 9.61 -14.25
C GLY A 78 -20.19 8.72 -14.80
N ILE A 79 -20.30 8.66 -16.14
CA ILE A 79 -21.24 7.80 -16.85
C ILE A 79 -20.46 6.68 -17.52
N TYR A 80 -20.72 5.45 -17.10
CA TYR A 80 -20.16 4.22 -17.65
C TYR A 80 -21.21 3.55 -18.49
N PHE A 81 -20.79 2.91 -19.58
CA PHE A 81 -21.69 2.19 -20.47
C PHE A 81 -20.86 1.22 -21.31
N SER A 82 -21.52 0.20 -21.84
CA SER A 82 -20.99 -0.69 -22.85
C SER A 82 -21.36 -0.14 -24.22
N PRO A 83 -20.38 0.06 -25.14
CA PRO A 83 -20.70 0.36 -26.52
C PRO A 83 -21.65 -0.71 -27.07
N PRO A 84 -22.66 -0.31 -27.84
CA PRO A 84 -23.59 -1.24 -28.46
C PRO A 84 -22.82 -2.33 -29.28
N GLN A 85 -23.14 -3.64 -29.11
CA GLN A 85 -22.32 -4.77 -29.63
C GLN A 85 -22.55 -5.14 -31.11
N ASP A 86 -23.76 -4.92 -31.66
CA ASP A 86 -24.18 -5.34 -33.01
C ASP A 86 -24.72 -4.14 -33.80
N HIS A 87 -23.82 -3.31 -34.36
CA HIS A 87 -24.21 -2.10 -35.13
C HIS A 87 -23.51 -2.07 -36.48
N ASP A 88 -24.31 -1.97 -37.52
CA ASP A 88 -23.86 -1.67 -38.88
C ASP A 88 -23.50 -0.18 -39.06
N GLU A 89 -23.85 0.69 -38.09
CA GLU A 89 -23.65 2.14 -38.16
C GLU A 89 -22.47 2.64 -37.31
N ILE A 90 -21.78 3.67 -37.81
CA ILE A 90 -20.62 4.28 -37.14
C ILE A 90 -21.12 5.23 -36.05
N ILE A 91 -20.84 4.89 -34.79
CA ILE A 91 -21.03 5.81 -33.66
C ILE A 91 -19.89 6.84 -33.65
N VAL A 92 -20.24 8.13 -33.65
CA VAL A 92 -19.28 9.24 -33.73
C VAL A 92 -19.30 10.14 -32.49
N LYS A 93 -20.29 9.97 -31.61
CA LYS A 93 -20.44 10.76 -30.38
C LYS A 93 -21.38 10.08 -29.40
N TYR A 94 -21.32 10.44 -28.14
CA TYR A 94 -22.32 10.10 -27.12
C TYR A 94 -22.93 11.37 -26.55
N LYS A 95 -24.25 11.36 -26.32
CA LYS A 95 -24.95 12.44 -25.62
C LYS A 95 -25.40 11.94 -24.26
N VAL A 96 -24.99 12.64 -23.21
CA VAL A 96 -25.45 12.45 -21.84
C VAL A 96 -26.43 13.57 -21.52
N GLU A 97 -27.59 13.24 -20.95
CA GLU A 97 -28.58 14.21 -20.48
C GLU A 97 -28.91 13.92 -19.02
N TRP A 98 -29.16 14.98 -18.24
CA TRP A 98 -29.54 14.84 -16.84
C TRP A 98 -30.77 15.66 -16.48
N SER A 99 -31.52 15.17 -15.50
CA SER A 99 -32.73 15.79 -14.99
C SER A 99 -32.91 15.52 -13.50
N VAL A 100 -33.61 16.41 -12.80
CA VAL A 100 -34.13 16.16 -11.44
C VAL A 100 -35.38 15.26 -11.46
N TYR A 101 -35.98 15.05 -12.64
CA TYR A 101 -37.15 14.21 -12.84
C TYR A 101 -36.73 12.87 -13.46
N PRO A 102 -37.02 11.71 -12.83
CA PRO A 102 -36.63 10.39 -13.35
C PRO A 102 -37.20 10.04 -14.72
N ASN A 103 -38.33 10.65 -15.09
CA ASN A 103 -38.97 10.47 -16.40
C ASN A 103 -38.44 11.46 -17.46
N PHE A 104 -37.47 12.31 -17.12
CA PHE A 104 -36.93 13.34 -18.00
C PHE A 104 -38.00 14.27 -18.58
N ALA A 105 -39.06 14.58 -17.82
CA ALA A 105 -40.09 15.54 -18.23
C ALA A 105 -39.51 16.93 -18.53
N THR A 106 -38.40 17.29 -17.88
CA THR A 106 -37.62 18.49 -18.19
C THR A 106 -36.13 18.16 -18.10
N THR A 107 -35.40 18.24 -19.20
CA THR A 107 -33.94 18.09 -19.21
C THR A 107 -33.31 19.32 -18.59
N PHE A 108 -32.47 19.13 -17.57
CA PHE A 108 -31.80 20.21 -16.85
C PHE A 108 -30.49 20.61 -17.51
N GLY A 109 -29.81 19.65 -18.13
CA GLY A 109 -28.66 19.91 -18.98
C GLY A 109 -28.28 18.70 -19.83
N ASP A 110 -27.40 18.95 -20.79
CA ASP A 110 -26.86 17.94 -21.68
C ASP A 110 -25.37 18.17 -21.98
N TYR A 111 -24.69 17.09 -22.32
CA TYR A 111 -23.28 17.07 -22.69
C TYR A 111 -23.08 16.10 -23.85
N VAL A 112 -22.27 16.51 -24.83
CA VAL A 112 -21.94 15.68 -25.99
C VAL A 112 -20.45 15.38 -25.98
N GLU A 113 -20.11 14.11 -25.75
CA GLU A 113 -18.74 13.61 -25.87
C GLU A 113 -18.49 13.15 -27.31
N VAL A 114 -17.37 13.59 -27.88
CA VAL A 114 -16.96 13.26 -29.25
C VAL A 114 -15.77 12.32 -29.23
N ASP A 115 -15.00 12.28 -28.14
CA ASP A 115 -13.91 11.34 -27.95
C ASP A 115 -14.44 9.96 -27.54
N MET A 116 -14.48 9.05 -28.52
CA MET A 116 -14.95 7.67 -28.35
C MET A 116 -14.04 6.81 -27.45
N THR A 117 -12.88 7.31 -27.03
CA THR A 117 -12.00 6.63 -26.07
C THR A 117 -12.39 6.89 -24.61
N GLN A 118 -13.25 7.89 -24.36
CA GLN A 118 -13.67 8.25 -23.01
C GLN A 118 -14.76 7.30 -22.48
N ASN A 119 -14.37 6.43 -21.56
CA ASN A 119 -15.28 5.62 -20.77
C ASN A 119 -14.65 5.38 -19.38
N PRO A 120 -15.17 6.00 -18.30
CA PRO A 120 -16.43 6.76 -18.23
C PRO A 120 -16.37 8.15 -18.89
N ILE A 121 -17.55 8.67 -19.26
CA ILE A 121 -17.74 10.10 -19.59
C ILE A 121 -17.89 10.89 -18.29
N SER A 122 -16.98 11.82 -18.03
CA SER A 122 -17.00 12.66 -16.82
C SER A 122 -17.73 13.98 -17.04
N ILE A 123 -18.87 14.15 -16.36
CA ILE A 123 -19.64 15.39 -16.33
C ILE A 123 -19.19 16.23 -15.13
N ARG A 124 -18.84 17.50 -15.35
CA ARG A 124 -18.35 18.43 -14.32
C ARG A 124 -19.23 19.67 -14.24
N GLY A 125 -19.19 20.36 -13.10
CA GLY A 125 -19.92 21.62 -12.89
C GLY A 125 -21.42 21.42 -12.63
N LEU A 126 -21.78 20.27 -12.07
CA LEU A 126 -23.15 19.98 -11.64
C LEU A 126 -23.43 20.67 -10.30
N GLU A 127 -24.71 21.00 -10.06
CA GLU A 127 -25.12 21.65 -8.81
C GLU A 127 -25.10 20.64 -7.64
N PRO A 128 -24.40 20.97 -6.52
CA PRO A 128 -24.37 20.13 -5.32
C PRO A 128 -25.75 19.94 -4.67
N GLY A 129 -25.94 18.79 -4.03
CA GLY A 129 -27.12 18.46 -3.23
C GLY A 129 -28.36 18.07 -4.03
N LEU A 130 -28.30 18.07 -5.37
CA LEU A 130 -29.40 17.63 -6.22
C LEU A 130 -29.39 16.11 -6.40
N LYS A 131 -30.59 15.53 -6.44
CA LYS A 131 -30.83 14.16 -6.92
C LYS A 131 -31.06 14.21 -8.41
N LEU A 132 -30.11 13.69 -9.18
CA LEU A 132 -30.13 13.69 -10.63
C LEU A 132 -30.28 12.28 -11.19
N SER A 133 -31.09 12.18 -12.24
CA SER A 133 -31.18 11.03 -13.14
C SER A 133 -30.39 11.33 -14.40
N PHE A 134 -29.64 10.33 -14.89
CA PHE A 134 -28.86 10.45 -16.13
C PHE A 134 -29.38 9.49 -17.20
N ARG A 135 -29.32 9.89 -18.46
CA ARG A 135 -29.56 9.02 -19.61
C ARG A 135 -28.51 9.29 -20.69
N ILE A 136 -28.20 8.26 -21.46
CA ILE A 136 -27.17 8.30 -22.50
C ILE A 136 -27.73 7.82 -23.85
N SER A 137 -27.37 8.51 -24.93
CA SER A 137 -27.69 8.13 -26.31
C SER A 137 -26.43 8.04 -27.15
N ALA A 138 -26.36 7.03 -28.02
CA ALA A 138 -25.32 6.91 -29.04
C ALA A 138 -25.67 7.79 -30.24
N GLY A 139 -24.72 8.59 -30.74
CA GLY A 139 -24.90 9.48 -31.87
C GLY A 139 -24.19 8.98 -33.11
N GLY A 140 -24.95 8.72 -34.17
CA GLY A 140 -24.46 8.39 -35.51
C GLY A 140 -24.29 9.63 -36.38
N LEU A 141 -24.18 9.44 -37.69
CA LEU A 141 -24.12 10.55 -38.63
C LEU A 141 -25.47 11.28 -38.77
N HIS A 142 -26.58 10.56 -38.58
CA HIS A 142 -27.93 11.04 -38.88
C HIS A 142 -28.74 11.49 -37.66
N GLY A 143 -28.31 11.13 -36.44
CA GLY A 143 -29.04 11.47 -35.23
C GLY A 143 -28.53 10.72 -34.00
N PHE A 144 -29.33 10.75 -32.94
CA PHE A 144 -29.08 10.02 -31.70
C PHE A 144 -30.03 8.84 -31.60
N SER A 145 -29.54 7.74 -31.01
CA SER A 145 -30.33 6.57 -30.63
C SER A 145 -31.38 6.93 -29.59
N GLU A 146 -32.33 6.01 -29.37
CA GLU A 146 -33.16 6.03 -28.17
C GLU A 146 -32.28 6.10 -26.90
N PRO A 147 -32.64 6.92 -25.91
CA PRO A 147 -31.83 7.10 -24.71
C PRO A 147 -31.94 5.91 -23.76
N SER A 148 -30.81 5.46 -23.23
CA SER A 148 -30.74 4.48 -22.14
C SER A 148 -30.64 5.19 -20.80
N ILE A 149 -31.57 4.91 -19.90
CA ILE A 149 -31.58 5.46 -18.55
C ILE A 149 -30.47 4.78 -17.74
N CYS A 150 -29.65 5.59 -17.07
CA CYS A 150 -28.55 5.10 -16.24
C CYS A 150 -29.07 4.54 -14.90
N TYR A 151 -28.40 3.50 -14.41
CA TYR A 151 -28.59 2.98 -13.06
C TYR A 151 -27.50 3.50 -12.09
N PRO A 152 -27.80 3.81 -10.82
CA PRO A 152 -29.12 3.89 -10.22
C PRO A 152 -29.93 5.07 -10.78
N LEU A 153 -31.26 4.96 -10.70
CA LEU A 153 -32.18 5.95 -11.31
C LEU A 153 -31.97 7.38 -10.79
N ASN A 154 -31.61 7.51 -9.52
CA ASN A 154 -31.30 8.78 -8.90
C ASN A 154 -29.96 8.69 -8.19
N ILE A 155 -29.12 9.69 -8.39
CA ILE A 155 -27.86 9.87 -7.67
C ILE A 155 -27.89 11.23 -7.03
N GLU A 156 -27.63 11.27 -5.73
CA GLU A 156 -27.42 12.53 -5.02
C GLU A 156 -25.95 12.96 -5.17
N LEU A 157 -25.74 14.16 -5.70
CA LEU A 157 -24.41 14.76 -5.76
C LEU A 157 -24.08 15.40 -4.42
N SER A 158 -23.66 14.58 -3.47
CA SER A 158 -23.25 15.04 -2.15
C SER A 158 -21.97 14.36 -1.71
N SER A 159 -21.21 15.02 -0.84
CA SER A 159 -19.94 14.54 -0.33
C SER A 159 -19.98 14.33 1.19
N TRP A 160 -19.17 13.39 1.68
CA TRP A 160 -19.07 13.04 3.10
C TRP A 160 -18.73 14.26 3.99
N ASN A 161 -18.01 15.23 3.45
CA ASN A 161 -17.53 16.40 4.18
C ASN A 161 -18.63 17.42 4.49
N GLU A 162 -19.75 17.40 3.76
CA GLU A 162 -20.93 18.24 3.99
C GLU A 162 -21.63 17.92 5.32
N VAL A 163 -21.36 16.74 5.90
CA VAL A 163 -21.86 16.37 7.22
C VAL A 163 -21.25 17.25 8.31
N ASP A 164 -19.95 17.54 8.20
CA ASP A 164 -19.17 18.28 9.21
C ASP A 164 -18.71 19.68 8.72
N GLY A 165 -19.05 20.06 7.48
CA GLY A 165 -18.66 21.33 6.87
C GLY A 165 -17.16 21.47 6.54
N ARG A 166 -16.45 20.36 6.32
CA ARG A 166 -15.04 20.38 5.92
C ARG A 166 -14.92 20.60 4.41
N ARG A 167 -13.82 21.22 3.94
CA ARG A 167 -13.54 21.41 2.50
C ARG A 167 -12.99 20.13 1.85
N GLU A 168 -13.18 20.00 0.54
CA GLU A 168 -12.73 18.85 -0.27
C GLU A 168 -11.22 18.92 -0.58
N GLY A 169 -10.52 17.79 -0.43
CA GLY A 169 -9.27 17.50 -1.12
C GLY A 169 -8.01 18.31 -0.76
N TRP A 170 -7.05 18.27 -1.70
CA TRP A 170 -5.70 18.84 -1.56
C TRP A 170 -5.57 20.28 -2.05
N ASP A 171 -6.61 20.83 -2.68
CA ASP A 171 -6.56 22.15 -3.33
C ASP A 171 -6.19 23.26 -2.32
N GLU A 172 -6.76 23.24 -1.12
CA GLU A 172 -6.42 24.22 -0.07
C GLU A 172 -4.94 24.13 0.35
N HIS A 173 -4.37 22.93 0.42
CA HIS A 173 -2.95 22.76 0.76
C HIS A 173 -2.04 23.29 -0.35
N ILE A 174 -2.41 23.04 -1.62
CA ILE A 174 -1.68 23.51 -2.80
C ILE A 174 -1.78 25.03 -2.93
N GLU A 175 -2.96 25.61 -2.72
CA GLU A 175 -3.16 27.07 -2.71
C GLU A 175 -2.36 27.75 -1.60
N ASN A 176 -2.38 27.19 -0.38
CA ASN A 176 -1.64 27.74 0.75
C ASN A 176 -0.13 27.72 0.52
N ILE A 177 0.43 26.62 -0.01
CA ILE A 177 1.87 26.55 -0.29
C ILE A 177 2.27 27.43 -1.48
N SER A 178 1.41 27.56 -2.50
CA SER A 178 1.62 28.48 -3.63
C SER A 178 1.61 29.93 -3.16
N SER A 179 0.64 30.30 -2.32
CA SER A 179 0.54 31.63 -1.72
C SER A 179 1.78 31.98 -0.89
N LEU A 180 2.27 31.05 -0.07
CA LEU A 180 3.52 31.25 0.68
C LEU A 180 4.73 31.38 -0.25
N THR A 181 4.79 30.58 -1.31
CA THR A 181 5.85 30.68 -2.34
C THR A 181 5.87 32.08 -2.95
N ASP A 182 4.71 32.62 -3.32
CA ASP A 182 4.59 33.97 -3.89
C ASP A 182 4.98 35.06 -2.89
N LYS A 183 4.61 34.92 -1.61
CA LYS A 183 5.04 35.86 -0.55
C LYS A 183 6.55 35.88 -0.39
N ILE A 184 7.19 34.70 -0.39
CA ILE A 184 8.64 34.57 -0.26
C ILE A 184 9.34 35.17 -1.47
N GLU A 185 8.85 34.92 -2.68
CA GLU A 185 9.46 35.47 -3.91
C GLU A 185 9.28 37.00 -3.99
N LYS A 186 8.13 37.54 -3.57
CA LYS A 186 7.93 38.99 -3.41
C LYS A 186 8.91 39.59 -2.39
N HIS A 187 9.11 38.93 -1.25
CA HIS A 187 10.07 39.39 -0.24
C HIS A 187 11.51 39.34 -0.76
N ARG A 188 11.86 38.32 -1.54
CA ARG A 188 13.17 38.18 -2.19
C ARG A 188 13.48 39.31 -3.17
N GLN A 189 12.46 39.89 -3.78
CA GLN A 189 12.59 41.04 -4.68
C GLN A 189 12.68 42.38 -3.92
N SER A 190 12.45 42.40 -2.60
CA SER A 190 12.48 43.61 -1.80
C SER A 190 13.88 44.23 -1.68
N LEU A 191 13.92 45.54 -1.47
CA LEU A 191 15.17 46.30 -1.23
C LEU A 191 15.92 45.79 0.02
N VAL A 192 15.18 45.37 1.06
CA VAL A 192 15.78 44.83 2.29
C VAL A 192 16.52 43.53 1.96
N TRP A 193 15.89 42.63 1.20
CA TRP A 193 16.54 41.39 0.76
C TRP A 193 17.79 41.66 -0.07
N GLN A 194 17.72 42.55 -1.06
CA GLN A 194 18.86 42.87 -1.91
C GLN A 194 20.02 43.53 -1.14
N ARG A 195 19.71 44.29 -0.09
CA ARG A 195 20.70 44.89 0.80
C ARG A 195 21.40 43.85 1.69
N VAL A 196 20.64 42.88 2.20
CA VAL A 196 21.14 41.84 3.10
C VAL A 196 21.84 40.71 2.32
N PHE A 197 21.33 40.37 1.14
CA PHE A 197 21.82 39.30 0.25
C PHE A 197 22.04 39.82 -1.18
N PRO A 198 23.10 40.62 -1.42
CA PRO A 198 23.38 41.16 -2.74
C PRO A 198 23.68 40.04 -3.76
N ALA A 199 23.08 40.16 -4.95
CA ALA A 199 23.29 39.22 -6.06
C ALA A 199 24.78 39.15 -6.43
N SER A 200 25.30 37.93 -6.49
CA SER A 200 26.74 37.64 -6.53
C SER A 200 27.41 37.83 -7.89
N ASP A 201 26.90 38.66 -8.79
CA ASP A 201 27.52 38.87 -10.11
C ASP A 201 28.74 39.80 -10.07
N SER A 202 28.91 40.61 -9.01
CA SER A 202 30.05 41.54 -8.89
C SER A 202 31.22 41.04 -8.03
N LEU A 203 31.12 39.86 -7.41
CA LEU A 203 32.12 39.33 -6.46
C LEU A 203 32.84 38.05 -6.93
N LEU A 204 32.78 37.70 -8.21
CA LEU A 204 33.53 36.59 -8.81
C LEU A 204 35.09 36.73 -8.74
N LYS A 205 35.62 37.75 -8.06
CA LYS A 205 37.05 37.85 -7.72
C LYS A 205 37.41 37.56 -6.25
N LYS A 206 36.46 37.22 -5.37
CA LYS A 206 36.79 36.74 -4.01
C LYS A 206 36.53 35.23 -3.87
N LYS A 207 37.66 34.50 -3.76
CA LYS A 207 37.88 33.06 -3.49
C LYS A 207 36.66 32.18 -3.23
N LYS A 208 36.62 31.03 -3.94
CA LYS A 208 35.78 29.83 -3.74
C LYS A 208 35.86 29.21 -2.33
N ASN A 209 35.40 29.91 -1.30
CA ASN A 209 35.37 29.40 0.09
C ASN A 209 33.95 29.38 0.72
N GLY A 210 32.89 29.69 -0.04
CA GLY A 210 31.57 30.05 0.48
C GLY A 210 30.67 28.97 1.11
N ILE A 211 31.11 27.72 1.29
CA ILE A 211 30.31 26.69 1.99
C ILE A 211 31.03 26.11 3.21
N LYS A 212 32.37 26.13 3.23
CA LYS A 212 33.15 25.52 4.32
C LYS A 212 33.21 26.40 5.58
N GLU A 213 33.12 27.72 5.42
CA GLU A 213 33.22 28.67 6.54
C GLU A 213 31.91 28.80 7.32
N LEU A 214 30.74 28.61 6.68
CA LEU A 214 29.41 28.72 7.30
C LEU A 214 29.19 27.74 8.46
N PHE A 215 29.83 26.57 8.43
CA PHE A 215 29.64 25.57 9.49
C PHE A 215 30.57 25.76 10.68
N THR A 216 31.58 26.64 10.63
CA THR A 216 32.66 26.71 11.65
C THR A 216 32.34 27.50 12.92
N ALA A 217 31.17 28.12 13.02
CA ALA A 217 30.83 29.00 14.14
C ALA A 217 30.05 28.28 15.27
N SER A 218 30.75 27.58 16.18
CA SER A 218 30.45 27.54 17.63
C SER A 218 31.35 26.52 18.38
N SER A 219 31.40 26.69 19.70
CA SER A 219 32.14 26.04 20.81
C SER A 219 32.42 24.52 20.68
N LYS A 220 33.36 24.00 21.49
CA LYS A 220 34.11 22.73 21.37
C LYS A 220 33.27 21.44 21.11
N PHE A 221 31.95 21.42 21.34
CA PHE A 221 31.05 20.32 20.96
C PHE A 221 30.60 20.38 19.48
N THR A 222 30.48 21.59 18.92
CA THR A 222 30.06 21.86 17.54
C THR A 222 31.13 21.50 16.51
N LYS A 223 32.42 21.51 16.88
CA LYS A 223 33.54 21.20 15.96
C LYS A 223 33.40 19.84 15.28
N HIS A 224 32.89 18.82 15.98
CA HIS A 224 32.71 17.48 15.41
C HIS A 224 31.51 17.40 14.45
N ILE A 225 30.39 18.02 14.81
CA ILE A 225 29.16 18.06 14.00
C ILE A 225 29.39 18.88 12.73
N THR A 226 30.01 20.05 12.85
CA THR A 226 30.47 20.89 11.74
C THR A 226 31.38 20.11 10.80
N ARG A 227 32.42 19.45 11.35
CA ARG A 227 33.39 18.69 10.55
C ARG A 227 32.72 17.52 9.83
N PHE A 228 31.75 16.86 10.47
CA PHE A 228 30.93 15.81 9.84
C PHE A 228 30.09 16.37 8.69
N ARG A 229 29.32 17.45 8.91
CA ARG A 229 28.52 18.10 7.87
C ARG A 229 29.36 18.56 6.68
N THR A 230 30.51 19.21 6.93
CA THR A 230 31.42 19.62 5.86
C THR A 230 31.97 18.43 5.09
N LYS A 231 32.33 17.32 5.76
CA LYS A 231 32.76 16.08 5.10
C LYS A 231 31.63 15.48 4.25
N LEU A 232 30.40 15.45 4.76
CA LEU A 232 29.23 14.93 4.05
C LEU A 232 28.92 15.76 2.79
N ILE A 233 28.97 17.09 2.90
CA ILE A 233 28.80 17.99 1.74
C ILE A 233 29.92 17.78 0.71
N ASN A 234 31.18 17.70 1.16
CA ASN A 234 32.29 17.42 0.23
C ASN A 234 32.13 16.05 -0.44
N ALA A 235 31.61 15.04 0.26
CA ALA A 235 31.32 13.73 -0.30
C ALA A 235 30.20 13.83 -1.35
N ALA A 236 29.11 14.55 -1.08
CA ALA A 236 28.04 14.79 -2.05
C ALA A 236 28.54 15.54 -3.31
N ILE A 237 29.34 16.60 -3.14
CA ILE A 237 29.98 17.32 -4.26
C ILE A 237 30.89 16.39 -5.06
N SER A 238 31.66 15.54 -4.38
CA SER A 238 32.54 14.57 -5.04
C SER A 238 31.72 13.54 -5.82
N MET A 239 30.57 13.08 -5.30
CA MET A 239 29.63 12.24 -6.03
C MET A 239 29.03 12.96 -7.24
N HIS A 240 28.63 14.23 -7.11
CA HIS A 240 28.13 15.03 -8.24
C HIS A 240 29.17 15.12 -9.37
N HIS A 241 30.43 15.39 -9.01
CA HIS A 241 31.51 15.48 -9.99
C HIS A 241 31.86 14.14 -10.62
N ALA A 242 31.87 13.05 -9.83
CA ALA A 242 32.21 11.72 -10.31
C ALA A 242 31.13 11.12 -11.22
N LEU A 243 29.86 11.32 -10.86
CA LEU A 243 28.70 10.84 -11.60
C LEU A 243 28.28 11.81 -12.72
N GLY A 244 28.68 13.08 -12.68
CA GLY A 244 28.23 14.09 -13.63
C GLY A 244 26.74 14.45 -13.50
N ILE A 245 26.11 14.13 -12.36
CA ILE A 245 24.69 14.39 -12.09
C ILE A 245 24.54 15.38 -10.93
N LYS A 246 23.53 16.25 -11.01
CA LYS A 246 23.19 17.20 -9.94
C LYS A 246 22.32 16.59 -8.84
N ASP A 247 21.52 15.59 -9.20
CA ASP A 247 20.63 14.88 -8.30
C ASP A 247 21.19 13.47 -8.04
N ILE A 248 21.54 13.17 -6.80
CA ILE A 248 22.11 11.87 -6.37
C ILE A 248 21.05 10.89 -5.87
N GLY A 249 19.77 11.26 -5.95
CA GLY A 249 18.65 10.44 -5.53
C GLY A 249 18.23 10.62 -4.08
N HIS A 250 17.31 9.77 -3.66
CA HIS A 250 16.67 9.80 -2.35
C HIS A 250 17.52 9.06 -1.32
N LEU A 251 17.73 9.67 -0.16
CA LEU A 251 18.45 9.05 0.96
C LEU A 251 17.59 7.96 1.59
N TYR A 252 18.13 6.75 1.71
CA TYR A 252 17.50 5.68 2.48
C TYR A 252 17.51 6.05 3.97
N TYR A 253 16.34 5.95 4.62
CA TYR A 253 16.14 6.45 5.98
C TYR A 253 16.96 5.70 7.04
N LEU A 254 17.31 4.44 6.78
CA LEU A 254 18.06 3.60 7.70
C LEU A 254 19.53 3.49 7.25
N PRO A 255 20.51 4.02 8.01
CA PRO A 255 21.90 3.85 7.68
C PRO A 255 22.31 2.37 7.78
N VAL A 256 23.07 1.87 6.81
CA VAL A 256 23.63 0.50 6.88
C VAL A 256 24.87 0.57 7.76
N THR A 257 24.89 -0.19 8.85
CA THR A 257 26.00 -0.19 9.81
C THR A 257 26.72 -1.54 9.78
N TYR A 258 28.05 -1.49 9.76
CA TYR A 258 28.91 -2.67 9.88
C TYR A 258 30.10 -2.32 10.77
N GLU A 259 30.18 -2.94 11.95
CA GLU A 259 31.18 -2.63 12.99
C GLU A 259 31.24 -1.11 13.25
N ASN A 260 32.35 -0.46 12.90
CA ASN A 260 32.58 0.98 13.08
C ASN A 260 32.30 1.81 11.81
N SER A 261 31.76 1.20 10.76
CA SER A 261 31.45 1.85 9.49
C SER A 261 29.95 2.11 9.35
N ILE A 262 29.61 3.32 8.90
CA ILE A 262 28.22 3.74 8.64
C ILE A 262 28.13 4.14 7.17
N PHE A 263 27.25 3.48 6.43
CA PHE A 263 26.96 3.78 5.05
C PHE A 263 25.63 4.54 4.95
N LEU A 264 25.69 5.68 4.28
CA LEU A 264 24.52 6.44 3.85
C LEU A 264 24.27 6.14 2.39
N VAL A 265 23.09 5.62 2.07
CA VAL A 265 22.78 5.11 0.73
C VAL A 265 21.77 6.02 0.08
N THR A 266 22.05 6.50 -1.13
CA THR A 266 21.08 7.21 -1.95
C THR A 266 20.65 6.35 -3.13
N VAL A 267 19.37 6.42 -3.50
CA VAL A 267 18.79 5.65 -4.60
C VAL A 267 18.17 6.60 -5.62
N ARG A 268 18.56 6.42 -6.88
CA ARG A 268 18.03 7.15 -8.02
C ARG A 268 17.64 6.19 -9.13
N PHE A 269 16.40 6.30 -9.60
CA PHE A 269 15.95 5.62 -10.81
C PHE A 269 16.32 6.50 -12.02
N LEU A 270 16.86 5.87 -13.06
CA LEU A 270 17.27 6.53 -14.30
C LEU A 270 16.49 5.94 -15.46
N ASP A 271 15.98 6.80 -16.34
CA ASP A 271 15.38 6.36 -17.60
C ASP A 271 16.45 5.76 -18.51
N GLN A 272 16.09 4.75 -19.32
CA GLN A 272 17.03 4.07 -20.22
C GLN A 272 17.78 5.01 -21.19
N HIS A 273 17.22 6.19 -21.46
CA HIS A 273 17.82 7.23 -22.32
C HIS A 273 18.82 8.14 -21.59
N GLN A 274 18.83 8.16 -20.25
CA GLN A 274 19.79 8.91 -19.43
C GLN A 274 21.03 8.06 -19.12
N GLN A 275 21.81 7.70 -20.15
CA GLN A 275 23.10 7.05 -19.91
C GLN A 275 24.08 8.05 -19.28
N VAL A 276 24.25 7.93 -17.97
CA VAL A 276 25.25 8.68 -17.20
C VAL A 276 26.64 8.09 -17.46
N GLN A 277 27.31 8.51 -18.53
CA GLN A 277 28.71 8.15 -18.76
C GLN A 277 29.64 9.12 -18.01
N GLY A 278 29.98 8.78 -16.76
CA GLY A 278 31.09 9.44 -16.07
C GLY A 278 32.42 9.01 -16.71
N LEU A 279 33.29 9.97 -17.06
CA LEU A 279 34.59 9.74 -17.70
C LEU A 279 35.53 8.82 -16.90
N THR A 280 35.23 8.55 -15.63
CA THR A 280 36.12 7.85 -14.67
C THR A 280 35.50 6.62 -14.01
N LEU A 281 34.23 6.30 -14.28
CA LEU A 281 33.52 5.21 -13.60
C LEU A 281 33.10 4.10 -14.58
N ARG A 282 33.28 2.85 -14.14
CA ARG A 282 32.78 1.67 -14.86
C ARG A 282 31.50 1.18 -14.19
N TRP A 283 30.39 1.23 -14.91
CA TRP A 283 29.14 0.64 -14.45
C TRP A 283 29.26 -0.88 -14.36
N LEU A 284 28.81 -1.43 -13.24
CA LEU A 284 28.73 -2.86 -13.02
C LEU A 284 27.26 -3.27 -12.99
N THR A 285 26.93 -4.36 -13.68
CA THR A 285 25.58 -4.91 -13.58
C THR A 285 25.34 -5.43 -12.17
N PHE A 286 24.10 -5.31 -11.69
CA PHE A 286 23.74 -5.73 -10.33
C PHE A 286 24.04 -7.22 -10.08
N ASP A 287 23.82 -8.06 -11.09
CA ASP A 287 24.13 -9.48 -11.09
C ASP A 287 25.63 -9.77 -10.92
N LYS A 288 26.51 -8.95 -11.52
CA LYS A 288 27.96 -9.03 -11.30
C LYS A 288 28.38 -8.49 -9.94
N LEU A 289 27.66 -7.50 -9.40
CA LEU A 289 27.92 -6.95 -8.07
C LEU A 289 27.64 -8.01 -6.99
N LEU A 290 26.49 -8.69 -7.05
CA LEU A 290 26.08 -9.70 -6.07
C LEU A 290 26.97 -10.94 -6.04
N ARG A 291 27.55 -11.34 -7.18
CA ARG A 291 28.44 -12.50 -7.27
C ARG A 291 29.90 -12.19 -6.92
N LYS A 292 30.27 -10.91 -6.84
CA LYS A 292 31.65 -10.51 -6.61
C LYS A 292 31.93 -10.50 -5.11
N LYS A 293 32.93 -11.27 -4.67
CA LYS A 293 33.45 -11.17 -3.30
C LYS A 293 34.09 -9.79 -3.12
N MET A 294 33.52 -8.98 -2.24
CA MET A 294 34.00 -7.61 -2.02
C MET A 294 35.29 -7.64 -1.19
N ALA A 295 36.20 -6.70 -1.45
CA ALA A 295 37.50 -6.62 -0.79
C ALA A 295 37.40 -6.29 0.71
N SER A 296 36.27 -5.73 1.16
CA SER A 296 36.01 -5.39 2.55
C SER A 296 34.70 -6.03 3.02
N PRO A 297 34.67 -6.68 4.21
CA PRO A 297 33.45 -7.21 4.82
C PRO A 297 32.35 -6.17 4.98
N ALA A 298 32.71 -4.90 5.21
CA ALA A 298 31.76 -3.81 5.34
C ALA A 298 31.03 -3.52 4.01
N VAL A 299 31.75 -3.60 2.88
CA VAL A 299 31.15 -3.43 1.54
C VAL A 299 30.34 -4.65 1.12
N ASP A 300 30.73 -5.85 1.58
CA ASP A 300 29.93 -7.07 1.41
C ASP A 300 28.59 -6.97 2.16
N ALA A 301 28.60 -6.49 3.40
CA ALA A 301 27.39 -6.23 4.18
C ALA A 301 26.46 -5.20 3.50
N LEU A 302 27.02 -4.10 2.97
CA LEU A 302 26.27 -3.13 2.17
C LEU A 302 25.65 -3.77 0.91
N THR A 303 26.43 -4.60 0.20
CA THR A 303 25.98 -5.28 -1.03
C THR A 303 24.82 -6.23 -0.73
N LYS A 304 24.86 -6.93 0.41
CA LYS A 304 23.77 -7.81 0.88
C LYS A 304 22.48 -7.04 1.16
N GLU A 305 22.58 -5.84 1.75
CA GLU A 305 21.42 -5.01 2.09
C GLU A 305 20.84 -4.25 0.90
N THR A 306 21.63 -4.02 -0.15
CA THR A 306 21.23 -3.21 -1.31
C THR A 306 19.95 -3.74 -1.98
N VAL A 307 19.74 -5.06 -2.01
CA VAL A 307 18.51 -5.65 -2.58
C VAL A 307 17.26 -5.20 -1.82
N ASN A 308 17.32 -5.17 -0.49
CA ASN A 308 16.19 -4.75 0.34
C ASN A 308 15.91 -3.26 0.16
N ILE A 309 16.96 -2.45 0.12
CA ILE A 309 16.85 -0.99 -0.11
C ILE A 309 16.21 -0.70 -1.47
N LEU A 310 16.64 -1.38 -2.53
CA LEU A 310 16.05 -1.20 -3.86
C LEU A 310 14.59 -1.63 -3.89
N ASN A 311 14.25 -2.80 -3.35
CA ASN A 311 12.87 -3.27 -3.28
C ASN A 311 11.97 -2.30 -2.49
N PHE A 312 12.49 -1.72 -1.41
CA PHE A 312 11.79 -0.72 -0.61
C PHE A 312 11.45 0.53 -1.44
N PHE A 313 12.42 1.07 -2.19
CA PHE A 313 12.16 2.24 -3.02
C PHE A 313 11.30 1.95 -4.24
N GLU A 314 11.44 0.78 -4.88
CA GLU A 314 10.59 0.35 -5.99
C GLU A 314 9.13 0.23 -5.53
N SER A 315 8.89 -0.40 -4.37
CA SER A 315 7.54 -0.53 -3.81
C SER A 315 6.97 0.78 -3.28
N SER A 316 7.81 1.67 -2.72
CA SER A 316 7.35 2.94 -2.17
C SER A 316 6.77 3.88 -3.22
N GLN A 317 7.17 3.74 -4.48
CA GLN A 317 6.72 4.61 -5.58
C GLN A 317 5.40 4.17 -6.20
N ILE A 318 4.83 3.04 -5.78
CA ILE A 318 3.61 2.50 -6.36
C ILE A 318 2.41 3.16 -5.65
N PRO A 319 1.55 3.91 -6.36
CA PRO A 319 0.29 4.39 -5.79
C PRO A 319 -0.76 3.27 -5.80
N LEU A 320 -1.76 3.39 -4.93
CA LEU A 320 -2.96 2.55 -5.00
C LEU A 320 -3.74 2.86 -6.29
N LYS A 321 -4.42 1.84 -6.83
CA LYS A 321 -5.39 2.02 -7.91
C LYS A 321 -6.62 2.77 -7.40
N ARG A 322 -7.38 3.34 -8.33
CA ARG A 322 -8.64 4.02 -8.04
C ARG A 322 -9.58 3.13 -7.20
N GLY A 323 -10.12 3.67 -6.10
CA GLY A 323 -11.04 2.95 -5.22
C GLY A 323 -11.16 3.48 -3.80
N LEU A 324 -12.16 2.97 -3.09
CA LEU A 324 -12.36 3.13 -1.66
C LEU A 324 -11.67 1.99 -0.91
N TYR A 325 -10.88 2.33 0.09
CA TYR A 325 -10.09 1.37 0.87
C TYR A 325 -10.37 1.49 2.36
N LEU A 326 -10.31 0.36 3.07
CA LEU A 326 -10.29 0.31 4.52
C LEU A 326 -8.86 0.00 4.98
N CYS A 327 -8.26 0.89 5.76
CA CYS A 327 -6.85 0.80 6.20
C CYS A 327 -6.75 0.61 7.71
N TYR A 328 -5.85 -0.24 8.19
CA TYR A 328 -5.63 -0.47 9.61
C TYR A 328 -4.38 0.26 10.12
N MET A 329 -4.57 1.17 11.08
CA MET A 329 -3.47 1.96 11.66
C MET A 329 -2.93 1.31 12.94
N LYS A 330 -1.89 0.49 12.81
CA LYS A 330 -1.16 -0.09 13.94
C LYS A 330 0.12 0.68 14.24
N LEU A 331 0.29 1.11 15.49
CA LEU A 331 1.42 1.91 15.94
C LEU A 331 2.18 1.23 17.07
N HIS A 332 3.50 1.27 16.99
CA HIS A 332 4.43 0.80 18.01
C HIS A 332 5.21 1.97 18.58
N SER A 333 5.26 2.06 19.91
CA SER A 333 6.16 3.01 20.56
C SER A 333 7.51 2.34 20.83
N SER A 334 8.61 3.02 20.50
CA SER A 334 9.96 2.70 20.95
C SER A 334 10.47 3.84 21.84
N LEU A 335 11.56 3.63 22.58
CA LEU A 335 12.10 4.62 23.52
C LEU A 335 12.22 6.04 22.94
N ASN A 336 12.56 6.15 21.65
CA ASN A 336 12.86 7.42 21.00
C ASN A 336 11.93 7.76 19.82
N THR A 337 11.12 6.81 19.32
CA THR A 337 10.32 7.02 18.10
C THR A 337 9.02 6.23 18.12
N ILE A 338 7.96 6.79 17.53
CA ILE A 338 6.74 6.05 17.20
C ILE A 338 6.89 5.51 15.78
N ARG A 339 6.58 4.23 15.61
CA ARG A 339 6.64 3.50 14.34
C ARG A 339 5.25 3.09 13.93
N VAL A 340 5.00 3.08 12.63
CA VAL A 340 3.77 2.61 12.00
C VAL A 340 4.05 1.32 11.25
N VAL A 341 3.11 0.38 11.33
CA VAL A 341 3.18 -0.87 10.56
C VAL A 341 2.69 -0.63 9.15
N VAL A 342 3.45 -1.10 8.16
CA VAL A 342 3.19 -0.97 6.72
C VAL A 342 3.43 -2.31 6.01
N PRO A 343 2.77 -2.60 4.88
CA PRO A 343 3.08 -3.78 4.06
C PRO A 343 4.47 -3.68 3.44
N ASP A 344 5.20 -4.80 3.39
CA ASP A 344 6.57 -4.87 2.84
C ASP A 344 6.63 -4.54 1.34
N ASN A 345 5.53 -4.74 0.62
CA ASN A 345 5.39 -4.48 -0.81
C ASN A 345 4.72 -3.15 -1.13
N LEU A 346 4.31 -2.37 -0.13
CA LEU A 346 3.69 -1.06 -0.30
C LEU A 346 3.92 -0.17 0.94
N PRO A 347 5.16 0.27 1.22
CA PRO A 347 5.48 1.04 2.42
C PRO A 347 4.91 2.47 2.42
N SER A 348 4.36 2.92 1.30
CA SER A 348 3.65 4.22 1.14
C SER A 348 2.24 4.23 1.74
N MET A 349 1.76 3.07 2.19
CA MET A 349 0.40 2.90 2.71
C MET A 349 0.36 2.00 3.95
N LEU A 350 -0.70 2.14 4.73
CA LEU A 350 -1.01 1.25 5.84
C LEU A 350 -1.57 -0.09 5.31
N PRO A 351 -1.57 -1.17 6.10
CA PRO A 351 -2.26 -2.41 5.74
C PRO A 351 -3.72 -2.13 5.39
N PHE A 352 -4.18 -2.59 4.22
CA PHE A 352 -5.43 -2.16 3.62
C PHE A 352 -6.21 -3.32 2.98
N VAL A 353 -7.50 -3.11 2.79
CA VAL A 353 -8.36 -3.96 1.96
C VAL A 353 -9.15 -3.07 1.00
N HIS A 354 -9.34 -3.54 -0.23
CA HIS A 354 -10.15 -2.86 -1.23
C HIS A 354 -11.64 -3.07 -0.95
N VAL A 355 -12.41 -1.98 -0.85
CA VAL A 355 -13.84 -2.01 -0.55
C VAL A 355 -14.66 -1.96 -1.84
N ARG A 356 -14.45 -0.95 -2.69
CA ARG A 356 -15.15 -0.76 -3.98
C ARG A 356 -14.36 0.16 -4.93
N ASP A 357 -14.64 0.08 -6.22
CA ASP A 357 -13.92 0.83 -7.27
C ASP A 357 -14.21 2.33 -7.28
N ASN A 358 -15.42 2.76 -6.89
CA ASN A 358 -15.72 4.17 -6.74
C ASN A 358 -15.10 4.68 -5.41
N PRO A 359 -14.17 5.65 -5.43
CA PRO A 359 -13.59 6.21 -4.21
C PRO A 359 -14.57 7.11 -3.44
N HIS A 360 -15.50 7.75 -4.14
CA HIS A 360 -16.38 8.78 -3.56
C HIS A 360 -17.35 8.21 -2.54
N VAL A 361 -17.45 8.85 -1.37
CA VAL A 361 -18.43 8.51 -0.32
C VAL A 361 -19.44 9.65 -0.20
N THR A 362 -20.72 9.32 -0.34
CA THR A 362 -21.79 10.31 -0.32
C THR A 362 -22.10 10.78 1.10
N LYS A 363 -22.78 11.92 1.21
CA LYS A 363 -23.28 12.41 2.50
C LYS A 363 -24.22 11.41 3.16
N GLU A 364 -25.14 10.84 2.39
CA GLU A 364 -26.10 9.82 2.85
C GLU A 364 -25.37 8.61 3.45
N GLU A 365 -24.38 8.07 2.72
CA GLU A 365 -23.55 6.96 3.17
C GLU A 365 -22.84 7.27 4.50
N TRP A 366 -22.23 8.45 4.61
CA TRP A 366 -21.42 8.82 5.77
C TRP A 366 -22.25 9.18 7.02
N GLN A 367 -23.46 9.72 6.83
CA GLN A 367 -24.39 10.02 7.93
C GLN A 367 -24.71 8.80 8.79
N TRP A 368 -24.82 7.62 8.19
CA TRP A 368 -25.07 6.37 8.94
C TRP A 368 -23.92 6.00 9.89
N VAL A 369 -22.67 6.18 9.44
CA VAL A 369 -21.49 5.91 10.29
C VAL A 369 -21.50 6.82 11.53
N LYS A 370 -21.91 8.09 11.35
CA LYS A 370 -22.05 9.07 12.43
C LYS A 370 -23.24 8.78 13.35
N SER A 371 -24.42 8.46 12.81
CA SER A 371 -25.63 8.21 13.61
C SER A 371 -25.50 6.99 14.50
N THR A 372 -24.72 5.98 14.06
CA THR A 372 -24.37 4.79 14.85
C THR A 372 -23.57 5.14 16.12
N ASP A 373 -22.82 6.24 16.13
CA ASP A 373 -22.12 6.72 17.34
C ASP A 373 -23.11 7.31 18.36
N ILE A 374 -24.18 7.96 17.88
CA ILE A 374 -25.16 8.71 18.68
C ILE A 374 -26.30 7.79 19.21
N ASN A 375 -26.41 6.55 18.73
CA ASN A 375 -27.49 5.60 19.04
C ASN A 375 -28.90 6.17 18.74
N GLU A 376 -29.03 6.96 17.68
CA GLU A 376 -30.34 7.43 17.25
C GLU A 376 -31.14 6.29 16.58
N PRO A 377 -32.47 6.19 16.81
CA PRO A 377 -33.31 5.25 16.08
C PRO A 377 -33.30 5.67 14.61
N PHE A 378 -32.75 4.82 13.77
CA PHE A 378 -32.45 5.15 12.38
C PHE A 378 -32.87 4.01 11.46
N GLU A 379 -33.64 4.34 10.41
CA GLU A 379 -33.98 3.41 9.33
C GLU A 379 -32.94 3.57 8.21
N PRO A 380 -32.10 2.54 7.97
CA PRO A 380 -31.03 2.64 7.00
C PRO A 380 -31.56 2.60 5.56
N THR A 381 -31.07 3.51 4.73
CA THR A 381 -31.36 3.53 3.30
C THR A 381 -30.66 2.38 2.57
N PRO A 382 -31.06 2.04 1.33
CA PRO A 382 -30.41 0.99 0.55
C PRO A 382 -28.90 1.23 0.35
N ALA A 383 -28.50 2.49 0.14
CA ALA A 383 -27.09 2.86 -0.02
C ALA A 383 -26.30 2.61 1.28
N GLN A 384 -26.87 2.94 2.44
CA GLN A 384 -26.26 2.71 3.74
C GLN A 384 -26.18 1.22 4.10
N CYS A 385 -27.21 0.43 3.76
CA CYS A 385 -27.18 -1.03 3.93
C CYS A 385 -26.05 -1.66 3.10
N GLU A 386 -25.87 -1.19 1.85
CA GLU A 386 -24.82 -1.66 0.98
C GLU A 386 -23.43 -1.28 1.50
N LEU A 387 -23.23 -0.03 1.95
CA LEU A 387 -21.99 0.40 2.58
C LEU A 387 -21.68 -0.43 3.84
N HIS A 388 -22.67 -0.64 4.72
CA HIS A 388 -22.52 -1.47 5.92
C HIS A 388 -22.07 -2.89 5.56
N ARG A 389 -22.67 -3.50 4.53
CA ARG A 389 -22.30 -4.84 4.04
C ARG A 389 -20.85 -4.86 3.52
N GLN A 390 -20.48 -3.87 2.73
CA GLN A 390 -19.12 -3.72 2.18
C GLN A 390 -18.08 -3.54 3.29
N LEU A 391 -18.32 -2.62 4.24
CA LEU A 391 -17.43 -2.36 5.37
C LEU A 391 -17.34 -3.55 6.32
N SER A 392 -18.43 -4.26 6.57
CA SER A 392 -18.42 -5.47 7.41
C SER A 392 -17.53 -6.55 6.81
N THR A 393 -17.68 -6.81 5.51
CA THR A 393 -16.90 -7.82 4.81
C THR A 393 -15.42 -7.42 4.73
N ALA A 394 -15.14 -6.15 4.42
CA ALA A 394 -13.80 -5.59 4.38
C ALA A 394 -13.11 -5.69 5.76
N THR A 395 -13.81 -5.33 6.83
CA THR A 395 -13.30 -5.35 8.21
C THR A 395 -12.93 -6.77 8.64
N GLN A 396 -13.82 -7.74 8.41
CA GLN A 396 -13.55 -9.14 8.73
C GLN A 396 -12.33 -9.67 7.96
N THR A 397 -12.23 -9.33 6.67
CA THR A 397 -11.10 -9.74 5.81
C THR A 397 -9.79 -9.15 6.33
N LEU A 398 -9.77 -7.84 6.58
CA LEU A 398 -8.58 -7.11 7.04
C LEU A 398 -8.07 -7.62 8.39
N LEU A 399 -8.98 -7.84 9.36
CA LEU A 399 -8.59 -8.31 10.69
C LEU A 399 -8.15 -9.78 10.68
N HIS A 400 -8.76 -10.61 9.84
CA HIS A 400 -8.33 -12.00 9.62
C HIS A 400 -6.93 -12.06 9.01
N ASP A 401 -6.68 -11.26 7.97
CA ASP A 401 -5.39 -11.21 7.29
C ASP A 401 -4.27 -10.71 8.21
N LEU A 402 -4.62 -9.78 9.10
CA LEU A 402 -3.74 -9.29 10.14
C LEU A 402 -3.66 -10.24 11.34
N ASP A 403 -4.30 -11.42 11.33
CA ASP A 403 -4.26 -12.44 12.39
C ASP A 403 -4.51 -11.81 13.78
N ILE A 404 -5.61 -11.04 13.84
CA ILE A 404 -6.16 -10.43 15.05
C ILE A 404 -7.20 -11.38 15.64
N ASP A 405 -7.09 -11.63 16.95
CA ASP A 405 -7.99 -12.52 17.67
C ASP A 405 -9.44 -12.03 17.56
N SER A 406 -10.36 -12.96 17.27
CA SER A 406 -11.79 -12.69 17.09
C SER A 406 -12.41 -12.04 18.33
N ASP A 407 -11.91 -12.37 19.52
CA ASP A 407 -12.37 -11.80 20.79
C ASP A 407 -12.03 -10.30 20.93
N LEU A 408 -11.01 -9.82 20.20
CA LEU A 408 -10.57 -8.43 20.26
C LEU A 408 -11.24 -7.54 19.20
N VAL A 409 -11.87 -8.14 18.19
CA VAL A 409 -12.52 -7.44 17.07
C VAL A 409 -13.55 -6.40 17.54
N PRO A 410 -14.47 -6.69 18.48
CA PRO A 410 -15.48 -5.71 18.88
C PRO A 410 -14.91 -4.43 19.52
N GLY A 411 -13.71 -4.51 20.09
CA GLY A 411 -13.02 -3.37 20.71
C GLY A 411 -12.27 -2.46 19.71
N HIS A 412 -12.05 -2.93 18.49
CA HIS A 412 -11.49 -2.10 17.42
C HIS A 412 -12.49 -1.00 17.03
N ARG A 413 -12.01 0.10 16.42
CA ARG A 413 -12.83 1.29 16.17
C ARG A 413 -12.66 1.80 14.75
N LEU A 414 -13.75 2.15 14.09
CA LEU A 414 -13.71 2.84 12.80
C LEU A 414 -13.58 4.35 13.06
N HIS A 415 -12.56 4.98 12.51
CA HIS A 415 -12.40 6.43 12.56
C HIS A 415 -13.39 7.08 11.61
N HIS A 416 -14.18 8.02 12.12
CA HIS A 416 -15.22 8.72 11.36
C HIS A 416 -15.08 10.25 11.41
N ALA A 417 -13.95 10.80 11.87
CA ALA A 417 -13.75 12.25 11.84
C ALA A 417 -13.53 12.78 10.43
N GLU A 418 -12.88 11.99 9.58
CA GLU A 418 -12.61 12.30 8.18
C GLU A 418 -12.37 11.03 7.37
N ILE A 419 -12.55 11.17 6.06
CA ILE A 419 -12.03 10.24 5.07
C ILE A 419 -10.70 10.81 4.57
N ILE A 420 -9.67 9.97 4.51
CA ILE A 420 -8.37 10.39 4.02
C ILE A 420 -8.34 10.22 2.51
N GLU A 421 -8.00 11.28 1.79
CA GLU A 421 -7.96 11.31 0.33
C GLU A 421 -6.54 11.67 -0.11
N PRO A 422 -5.62 10.68 -0.26
CA PRO A 422 -4.25 10.97 -0.69
C PRO A 422 -4.20 11.50 -2.13
N SER A 423 -5.17 11.12 -2.97
CA SER A 423 -5.31 11.52 -4.36
C SER A 423 -6.80 11.50 -4.75
N PRO A 424 -7.21 12.20 -5.83
CA PRO A 424 -8.61 12.19 -6.30
C PRO A 424 -9.17 10.80 -6.60
N ASP A 425 -8.30 9.84 -6.93
CA ASP A 425 -8.68 8.47 -7.25
C ASP A 425 -8.79 7.55 -6.02
N VAL A 426 -8.30 7.96 -4.85
CA VAL A 426 -8.13 7.05 -3.69
C VAL A 426 -8.73 7.69 -2.44
N SER A 427 -9.70 6.99 -1.85
CA SER A 427 -10.30 7.39 -0.57
C SER A 427 -10.10 6.28 0.46
N ILE A 428 -9.83 6.67 1.70
CA ILE A 428 -9.44 5.76 2.77
C ILE A 428 -10.29 6.00 4.01
N ILE A 429 -10.90 4.94 4.49
CA ILE A 429 -11.50 4.87 5.82
C ILE A 429 -10.51 4.18 6.75
N LEU A 430 -10.27 4.75 7.93
CA LEU A 430 -9.31 4.21 8.89
C LEU A 430 -9.98 3.33 9.94
N LEU A 431 -9.37 2.18 10.19
CA LEU A 431 -9.63 1.29 11.29
C LEU A 431 -8.52 1.40 12.33
N LEU A 432 -8.91 1.63 13.57
CA LEU A 432 -8.04 1.87 14.71
C LEU A 432 -8.10 0.69 15.68
N PRO A 433 -6.97 0.33 16.33
CA PRO A 433 -6.99 -0.61 17.44
C PRO A 433 -7.67 -0.01 18.68
N ARG A 434 -7.78 -0.81 19.73
CA ARG A 434 -8.26 -0.36 21.04
C ARG A 434 -7.39 0.78 21.56
N ALA A 435 -7.98 1.72 22.29
CA ALA A 435 -7.26 2.92 22.74
C ALA A 435 -6.03 2.59 23.60
N GLU A 436 -6.07 1.49 24.36
CA GLU A 436 -4.94 0.95 25.13
C GLU A 436 -3.82 0.30 24.28
N GLU A 437 -4.11 -0.10 23.05
CA GLU A 437 -3.15 -0.73 22.15
C GLU A 437 -2.46 0.28 21.23
N VAL A 438 -3.07 1.44 21.01
CA VAL A 438 -2.48 2.57 20.27
C VAL A 438 -1.18 2.99 20.95
N CYS A 439 -0.06 2.90 20.24
CA CYS A 439 1.26 3.24 20.76
C CYS A 439 1.63 2.46 22.04
N SER A 440 1.15 1.22 22.16
CA SER A 440 1.51 0.34 23.27
C SER A 440 3.04 0.13 23.33
N ALA A 441 3.56 0.11 24.56
CA ALA A 441 4.97 -0.21 24.80
C ALA A 441 5.22 -1.66 24.35
N PRO A 442 6.39 -1.99 23.78
CA PRO A 442 6.68 -3.36 23.36
C PRO A 442 6.63 -4.26 24.59
N THR A 443 5.58 -5.07 24.71
CA THR A 443 5.42 -6.06 25.79
C THR A 443 6.37 -7.27 25.61
N GLY A 444 7.22 -7.25 24.58
CA GLY A 444 8.30 -8.20 24.31
C GLY A 444 9.54 -7.52 23.71
N CYS A 445 10.62 -8.29 23.53
CA CYS A 445 11.83 -7.83 22.83
C CYS A 445 11.46 -7.34 21.42
N MET A 446 11.94 -6.18 20.96
CA MET A 446 11.58 -5.61 19.64
C MET A 446 11.71 -6.62 18.48
N VAL A 447 12.71 -7.50 18.57
CA VAL A 447 12.94 -8.60 17.63
C VAL A 447 11.72 -9.53 17.48
N SER A 448 10.96 -9.76 18.55
CA SER A 448 9.77 -10.63 18.52
C SER A 448 8.56 -9.97 17.87
N THR A 449 8.38 -8.66 18.03
CA THR A 449 7.34 -7.88 17.35
C THR A 449 7.64 -7.78 15.85
N ASP A 450 8.89 -7.43 15.50
CA ASP A 450 9.35 -7.37 14.11
C ASP A 450 9.25 -8.74 13.42
N CYS A 451 9.58 -9.84 14.10
CA CYS A 451 9.41 -11.20 13.55
C CYS A 451 7.94 -11.58 13.34
N SER A 452 7.01 -11.09 14.18
CA SER A 452 5.57 -11.38 14.02
C SER A 452 4.97 -10.62 12.86
N GLU A 453 5.41 -9.38 12.63
CA GLU A 453 4.98 -8.53 11.53
C GLU A 453 5.54 -9.02 10.21
N GLN A 454 6.81 -9.42 10.20
CA GLN A 454 7.46 -9.96 9.01
C GLN A 454 6.83 -11.28 8.54
N ARG A 455 6.27 -12.09 9.45
CA ARG A 455 5.46 -13.27 9.08
C ARG A 455 4.14 -12.92 8.41
N ARG A 456 3.62 -11.71 8.66
CA ARG A 456 2.39 -11.16 8.07
C ARG A 456 2.70 -10.27 6.85
N GLY A 457 3.93 -10.30 6.34
CA GLY A 457 4.36 -9.49 5.20
C GLY A 457 4.34 -7.98 5.48
N CYS A 458 4.49 -7.59 6.75
CA CYS A 458 4.52 -6.21 7.19
C CYS A 458 5.83 -5.88 7.91
N SER A 459 6.21 -4.61 7.87
CA SER A 459 7.34 -4.06 8.61
C SER A 459 6.95 -2.76 9.30
N SER A 460 7.69 -2.38 10.33
CA SER A 460 7.47 -1.11 11.02
C SER A 460 8.45 -0.05 10.52
N ILE A 461 7.98 1.17 10.25
CA ILE A 461 8.82 2.33 9.88
C ILE A 461 8.48 3.53 10.77
N PRO A 462 9.42 4.46 11.05
CA PRO A 462 9.10 5.66 11.82
C PRO A 462 8.00 6.49 11.15
N ILE A 463 7.10 7.09 11.92
CA ILE A 463 6.02 7.95 11.39
C ILE A 463 6.55 9.02 10.41
N PRO A 464 7.62 9.78 10.71
CA PRO A 464 8.13 10.79 9.77
C PRO A 464 8.61 10.22 8.44
N VAL A 465 9.08 8.97 8.44
CA VAL A 465 9.51 8.26 7.22
C VAL A 465 8.30 7.86 6.39
N PHE A 466 7.26 7.31 7.04
CA PHE A 466 5.98 7.00 6.39
C PHE A 466 5.36 8.27 5.78
N GLU A 467 5.25 9.35 6.55
CA GLU A 467 4.70 10.63 6.08
C GLU A 467 5.45 11.12 4.84
N MET A 468 6.79 11.10 4.86
CA MET A 468 7.60 11.50 3.71
C MET A 468 7.32 10.63 2.47
N ILE A 469 7.32 9.31 2.64
CA ILE A 469 7.11 8.38 1.52
C ILE A 469 5.70 8.53 0.96
N HIS A 470 4.69 8.54 1.83
CA HIS A 470 3.29 8.73 1.46
C HIS A 470 3.11 10.00 0.61
N GLN A 471 3.68 11.13 1.05
CA GLN A 471 3.59 12.37 0.27
C GLN A 471 4.41 12.32 -1.02
N CYS A 472 5.57 11.64 -1.05
CA CYS A 472 6.30 11.44 -2.29
C CYS A 472 5.52 10.60 -3.33
N THR A 473 4.71 9.65 -2.89
CA THR A 473 3.91 8.78 -3.76
C THR A 473 2.66 9.48 -4.28
N TYR A 474 1.93 10.16 -3.40
CA TYR A 474 0.60 10.69 -3.72
C TYR A 474 0.58 12.20 -4.03
N GLN A 475 1.53 12.97 -3.48
CA GLN A 475 1.58 14.44 -3.59
C GLN A 475 3.01 14.96 -3.90
N PRO A 476 3.64 14.51 -5.00
CA PRO A 476 5.03 14.82 -5.31
C PRO A 476 5.31 16.31 -5.50
N GLU A 477 4.35 17.05 -6.06
CA GLU A 477 4.47 18.50 -6.32
C GLU A 477 4.49 19.31 -5.03
N PHE A 478 3.56 18.98 -4.11
CA PHE A 478 3.47 19.59 -2.79
C PHE A 478 4.75 19.35 -1.98
N ILE A 479 5.18 18.08 -1.84
CA ILE A 479 6.35 17.75 -1.03
C ILE A 479 7.64 18.34 -1.59
N SER A 480 7.80 18.33 -2.93
CA SER A 480 8.95 18.95 -3.59
C SER A 480 9.01 20.45 -3.31
N THR A 481 7.87 21.14 -3.36
CA THR A 481 7.78 22.58 -3.05
C THR A 481 8.07 22.85 -1.59
N TYR A 482 7.48 22.06 -0.68
CA TYR A 482 7.75 22.14 0.76
C TYR A 482 9.24 21.99 1.07
N CYS A 483 9.90 20.95 0.54
CA CYS A 483 11.32 20.72 0.77
C CYS A 483 12.19 21.87 0.25
N ARG A 484 11.86 22.45 -0.92
CA ARG A 484 12.58 23.61 -1.47
C ARG A 484 12.45 24.83 -0.56
N LEU A 485 11.24 25.13 -0.09
CA LEU A 485 10.99 26.26 0.81
C LEU A 485 11.67 26.05 2.17
N SER A 486 11.56 24.86 2.75
CA SER A 486 12.18 24.52 4.04
C SER A 486 13.69 24.70 3.98
N ILE A 487 14.36 24.14 2.97
CA ILE A 487 15.81 24.30 2.79
C ILE A 487 16.18 25.77 2.57
N PHE A 488 15.40 26.50 1.77
CA PHE A 488 15.62 27.92 1.50
C PHE A 488 15.54 28.75 2.79
N LEU A 489 14.46 28.59 3.57
CA LEU A 489 14.24 29.34 4.80
C LEU A 489 15.32 29.01 5.83
N GLU A 490 15.60 27.74 6.09
CA GLU A 490 16.67 27.33 7.01
C GLU A 490 18.03 27.95 6.61
N HIS A 491 18.35 27.95 5.32
CA HIS A 491 19.60 28.50 4.81
C HIS A 491 19.72 30.01 5.09
N TYR A 492 18.73 30.80 4.68
CA TYR A 492 18.79 32.26 4.81
C TYR A 492 18.57 32.75 6.25
N MET A 493 17.81 31.99 7.06
CA MET A 493 17.73 32.23 8.51
C MET A 493 19.10 32.05 9.16
N MET A 494 19.82 30.98 8.82
CA MET A 494 21.17 30.72 9.35
C MET A 494 22.15 31.84 8.96
N ILE A 495 22.16 32.27 7.69
CA ILE A 495 23.02 33.37 7.23
C ILE A 495 22.67 34.67 7.96
N SER A 496 21.37 34.99 8.10
CA SER A 496 20.93 36.21 8.78
C SER A 496 21.43 36.26 10.23
N GLN A 497 21.28 35.16 10.97
CA GLN A 497 21.80 35.04 12.33
C GLN A 497 23.33 35.15 12.39
N TYR A 498 24.02 34.55 11.42
CA TYR A 498 25.48 34.57 11.37
C TYR A 498 26.02 35.99 11.15
N GLU A 499 25.52 36.70 10.14
CA GLU A 499 25.95 38.07 9.85
C GLU A 499 25.52 39.03 10.97
N GLN A 500 24.33 38.84 11.57
CA GLN A 500 23.91 39.61 12.75
C GLN A 500 24.93 39.52 13.90
N ARG A 501 25.49 38.33 14.17
CA ARG A 501 26.50 38.12 15.23
C ARG A 501 27.86 38.75 14.90
N LYS A 502 28.11 39.07 13.63
CA LYS A 502 29.36 39.67 13.15
C LYS A 502 29.28 41.19 13.07
N CYS A 503 28.08 41.76 13.02
CA CYS A 503 27.86 43.20 13.00
C CYS A 503 28.45 43.88 14.24
N LEU A 504 29.22 44.95 14.00
CA LEU A 504 29.75 45.84 15.05
C LEU A 504 28.85 47.06 15.27
N LEU A 505 27.98 47.37 14.31
CA LEU A 505 27.07 48.52 14.33
C LEU A 505 25.66 48.08 14.71
N GLU A 506 25.04 48.80 15.66
CA GLU A 506 23.71 48.47 16.18
C GLU A 506 22.61 48.59 15.11
N ASN A 507 22.75 49.52 14.17
CA ASN A 507 21.81 49.68 13.06
C ASN A 507 21.81 48.47 12.13
N ASP A 508 22.97 47.89 11.84
CA ASP A 508 23.06 46.69 11.00
C ASP A 508 22.48 45.47 11.73
N ILE A 509 22.74 45.34 13.04
CA ILE A 509 22.13 44.29 13.88
C ILE A 509 20.60 44.34 13.78
N LYS A 510 20.00 45.55 13.81
CA LYS A 510 18.55 45.75 13.66
C LYS A 510 18.05 45.30 12.28
N VAL A 511 18.78 45.57 11.21
CA VAL A 511 18.42 45.14 9.85
C VAL A 511 18.44 43.62 9.71
N TYR A 512 19.51 42.95 10.14
CA TYR A 512 19.58 41.48 10.08
C TYR A 512 18.57 40.81 11.00
N LYS A 513 18.26 41.44 12.15
CA LYS A 513 17.18 40.97 13.03
C LYS A 513 15.83 41.04 12.34
N ALA A 514 15.47 42.18 11.76
CA ALA A 514 14.21 42.34 11.04
C ALA A 514 14.08 41.35 9.88
N GLN A 515 15.17 41.12 9.13
CA GLN A 515 15.19 40.11 8.07
C GLN A 515 14.98 38.69 8.62
N TYR A 516 15.62 38.36 9.75
CA TYR A 516 15.45 37.06 10.41
C TYR A 516 14.01 36.87 10.90
N ASP A 517 13.41 37.90 11.50
CA ASP A 517 12.05 37.85 12.04
C ASP A 517 11.02 37.57 10.92
N VAL A 518 11.15 38.24 9.76
CA VAL A 518 10.31 37.95 8.58
C VAL A 518 10.49 36.51 8.08
N LEU A 519 11.73 36.03 7.99
CA LEU A 519 12.00 34.65 7.58
C LEU A 519 11.44 33.62 8.59
N ALA A 520 11.48 33.93 9.88
CA ALA A 520 10.92 33.10 10.93
C ALA A 520 9.38 33.05 10.88
N GLU A 521 8.72 34.14 10.48
CA GLU A 521 7.28 34.14 10.20
C GLU A 521 6.93 33.23 9.03
N PHE A 522 7.67 33.29 7.92
CA PHE A 522 7.49 32.36 6.80
C PHE A 522 7.75 30.91 7.20
N GLN A 523 8.75 30.64 8.03
CA GLN A 523 9.01 29.29 8.55
C GLN A 523 7.83 28.79 9.39
N LYS A 524 7.25 29.65 10.23
CA LYS A 524 6.06 29.30 11.02
C LYS A 524 4.85 29.01 10.13
N GLU A 525 4.63 29.81 9.08
CA GLU A 525 3.56 29.55 8.09
C GLU A 525 3.79 28.22 7.38
N LEU A 526 5.03 27.93 6.96
CA LEU A 526 5.41 26.67 6.32
C LEU A 526 5.19 25.46 7.25
N ASP A 527 5.54 25.58 8.53
CA ASP A 527 5.38 24.53 9.53
C ASP A 527 3.90 24.22 9.80
N GLU A 528 3.03 25.23 9.81
CA GLU A 528 1.58 25.03 9.94
C GLU A 528 0.98 24.38 8.68
N ILE A 529 1.41 24.77 7.47
CA ILE A 529 1.00 24.09 6.22
C ILE A 529 1.37 22.60 6.29
N TRP A 530 2.60 22.28 6.69
CA TRP A 530 3.06 20.90 6.82
C TRP A 530 2.36 20.11 7.93
N LYS A 531 2.05 20.77 9.05
CA LYS A 531 1.30 20.16 10.14
C LYS A 531 -0.14 19.82 9.71
N ASN A 532 -0.78 20.67 8.92
CA ASN A 532 -2.14 20.44 8.42
C ASN A 532 -2.18 19.37 7.33
N ALA A 533 -1.12 19.24 6.51
CA ALA A 533 -1.01 18.19 5.50
C ALA A 533 -0.76 16.77 6.07
N ARG A 534 -0.42 16.67 7.36
CA ARG A 534 -0.11 15.39 8.03
C ARG A 534 -1.28 14.91 8.89
N TRP A 535 -1.82 13.75 8.54
CA TRP A 535 -2.96 13.17 9.25
C TRP A 535 -2.55 12.17 10.33
N ILE A 536 -1.55 11.31 10.10
CA ILE A 536 -1.28 10.15 10.96
C ILE A 536 -0.88 10.55 12.39
N SER A 537 -0.02 11.54 12.55
CA SER A 537 0.41 12.03 13.87
C SER A 537 -0.75 12.62 14.69
N ARG A 538 -1.67 13.32 14.01
CA ARG A 538 -2.89 13.87 14.62
C ARG A 538 -3.83 12.76 15.04
N ILE A 539 -4.17 11.85 14.11
CA ILE A 539 -5.08 10.73 14.38
C ILE A 539 -4.52 9.80 15.45
N ALA A 540 -3.20 9.55 15.48
CA ALA A 540 -2.55 8.79 16.54
C ALA A 540 -2.77 9.40 17.94
N THR A 541 -2.75 10.73 18.03
CA THR A 541 -2.99 11.47 19.27
C THR A 541 -4.45 11.37 19.69
N GLU A 542 -5.37 11.55 18.75
CA GLU A 542 -6.82 11.41 18.98
C GLU A 542 -7.21 9.98 19.37
N ALA A 543 -6.62 8.98 18.70
CA ALA A 543 -6.93 7.57 18.93
C ALA A 543 -6.51 7.07 20.32
N ARG A 544 -5.55 7.74 20.98
CA ARG A 544 -5.05 7.41 22.32
C ARG A 544 -5.93 7.98 23.44
N ASP A 545 -6.74 9.00 23.19
CA ASP A 545 -7.48 9.69 24.24
C ASP A 545 -8.58 8.79 24.84
N LYS A 546 -8.41 8.46 26.13
CA LYS A 546 -9.35 7.63 26.92
C LYS A 546 -10.39 8.48 27.66
N HIS A 547 -10.21 9.80 27.73
CA HIS A 547 -10.96 10.66 28.65
C HIS A 547 -12.27 11.21 28.07
N VAL A 548 -12.57 10.94 26.81
CA VAL A 548 -13.86 11.29 26.20
C VAL A 548 -14.77 10.05 26.24
N LYS A 549 -15.80 10.07 27.08
CA LYS A 549 -16.77 8.96 27.31
C LYS A 549 -17.47 8.47 26.03
N VAL A 550 -17.43 9.26 24.97
CA VAL A 550 -17.74 8.89 23.60
C VAL A 550 -16.51 9.28 22.81
N SER A 551 -15.88 8.33 22.14
CA SER A 551 -14.80 8.63 21.21
C SER A 551 -15.40 9.50 20.10
N ARG A 552 -15.32 10.83 20.22
CA ARG A 552 -15.98 11.83 19.32
C ARG A 552 -15.75 11.58 17.84
N ASN A 553 -14.69 10.84 17.52
CA ASN A 553 -14.11 10.66 16.21
C ASN A 553 -13.93 9.18 15.81
N ALA A 554 -14.34 8.21 16.64
CA ALA A 554 -14.28 6.80 16.27
C ALA A 554 -15.36 5.93 16.95
N VAL A 555 -15.99 5.05 16.17
CA VAL A 555 -17.10 4.20 16.60
C VAL A 555 -16.59 2.75 16.81
N PRO A 556 -16.88 2.09 17.94
CA PRO A 556 -16.51 0.69 18.14
C PRO A 556 -17.16 -0.25 17.12
N LEU A 557 -16.39 -1.22 16.64
CA LEU A 557 -16.87 -2.22 15.68
C LEU A 557 -18.02 -3.05 16.22
N GLY A 558 -18.06 -3.31 17.53
CA GLY A 558 -19.19 -4.01 18.15
C GLY A 558 -20.54 -3.31 17.94
N ARG A 559 -20.55 -1.98 17.73
CA ARG A 559 -21.77 -1.23 17.37
C ARG A 559 -21.94 -1.15 15.85
N LEU A 560 -20.86 -0.86 15.12
CA LEU A 560 -20.90 -0.66 13.67
C LEU A 560 -21.32 -1.93 12.90
N LEU A 561 -20.91 -3.10 13.39
CA LEU A 561 -21.16 -4.40 12.75
C LEU A 561 -22.44 -5.09 13.27
N ALA A 562 -23.25 -4.41 14.09
CA ALA A 562 -24.50 -4.96 14.58
C ALA A 562 -25.49 -5.14 13.42
N PRO A 563 -26.23 -6.26 13.34
CA PRO A 563 -27.19 -6.48 12.27
C PRO A 563 -28.26 -5.38 12.23
N LEU A 564 -28.44 -4.76 11.05
CA LEU A 564 -29.55 -3.85 10.79
C LEU A 564 -30.86 -4.66 10.83
N LYS A 565 -31.83 -4.27 11.67
CA LYS A 565 -33.13 -4.98 11.77
C LYS A 565 -33.98 -4.67 10.52
N PRO A 566 -34.45 -5.68 9.76
CA PRO A 566 -35.46 -5.47 8.72
C PRO A 566 -36.85 -5.28 9.36
N GLN A 567 -37.68 -4.43 8.78
CA GLN A 567 -39.11 -4.35 9.15
C GLN A 567 -39.79 -5.70 8.88
N TYR A 568 -40.51 -6.21 9.89
CA TYR A 568 -41.69 -7.04 9.63
C TYR A 568 -42.75 -6.10 9.05
N LEU A 569 -43.21 -6.39 7.83
CA LEU A 569 -44.45 -5.81 7.32
C LEU A 569 -45.59 -6.22 8.27
N ASP A 570 -46.30 -5.21 8.71
CA ASP A 570 -47.47 -5.26 9.58
C ASP A 570 -48.66 -5.87 8.83
N ASP A 571 -48.80 -7.20 8.86
CA ASP A 571 -50.09 -7.85 8.56
C ASP A 571 -50.88 -7.94 9.87
N THR A 572 -51.55 -6.84 10.20
CA THR A 572 -52.71 -6.86 11.09
C THR A 572 -53.84 -7.64 10.40
N ASN A 573 -53.88 -8.95 10.62
CA ASN A 573 -55.08 -9.79 10.66
C ASN A 573 -54.68 -11.27 10.85
N ASP A 574 -54.64 -11.76 12.09
CA ASP A 574 -55.40 -12.98 12.42
C ASP A 574 -55.62 -13.11 13.93
N VAL A 575 -56.84 -13.55 14.25
CA VAL A 575 -57.39 -13.71 15.59
C VAL A 575 -56.85 -15.00 16.21
N GLY A 576 -56.43 -14.93 17.47
CA GLY A 576 -55.65 -15.99 18.11
C GLY A 576 -56.39 -17.31 18.32
N TYR A 577 -55.60 -18.35 18.62
CA TYR A 577 -55.95 -19.44 19.54
C TYR A 577 -54.65 -20.06 20.09
N HIS A 578 -54.64 -20.33 21.39
CA HIS A 578 -53.63 -21.12 22.09
C HIS A 578 -53.62 -22.58 21.62
N SER A 579 -52.46 -23.23 21.53
CA SER A 579 -52.11 -24.44 22.33
C SER A 579 -50.81 -25.11 21.84
N ASP A 580 -50.12 -25.69 22.80
CA ASP A 580 -48.87 -26.45 22.71
C ASP A 580 -48.99 -27.73 21.88
N GLN A 581 -47.92 -28.15 21.18
CA GLN A 581 -47.35 -29.51 21.19
C GLN A 581 -46.25 -29.73 20.13
N GLU A 582 -45.50 -30.82 20.35
CA GLU A 582 -44.14 -31.15 19.91
C GLU A 582 -43.97 -31.59 18.43
N SER A 583 -42.69 -31.58 18.02
CA SER A 583 -41.97 -32.63 17.25
C SER A 583 -41.68 -32.43 15.75
N ASN A 584 -40.38 -32.60 15.45
CA ASN A 584 -39.71 -33.15 14.27
C ASN A 584 -40.29 -32.94 12.86
N GLY A 585 -39.50 -32.30 11.98
CA GLY A 585 -39.74 -32.38 10.54
C GLY A 585 -38.81 -31.55 9.66
N THR A 586 -37.73 -32.20 9.21
CA THR A 586 -36.82 -31.83 8.12
C THR A 586 -37.50 -31.13 6.92
N LEU A 587 -37.10 -29.90 6.57
CA LEU A 587 -37.49 -29.27 5.29
C LEU A 587 -36.37 -28.45 4.63
N ARG A 588 -35.66 -29.15 3.74
CA ARG A 588 -35.19 -28.73 2.39
C ARG A 588 -34.84 -27.25 2.19
N VAL A 589 -33.55 -26.98 2.28
CA VAL A 589 -32.88 -25.85 1.61
C VAL A 589 -33.12 -25.95 0.10
N ARG A 590 -33.94 -25.04 -0.46
CA ARG A 590 -34.00 -24.81 -1.90
C ARG A 590 -32.67 -24.20 -2.34
N LYS A 591 -31.91 -24.94 -3.15
CA LYS A 591 -30.82 -24.44 -4.00
C LYS A 591 -31.32 -23.23 -4.78
N ILE A 592 -30.86 -22.03 -4.41
CA ILE A 592 -30.86 -20.87 -5.29
C ILE A 592 -29.56 -20.94 -6.09
N ALA A 593 -29.70 -20.80 -7.40
CA ALA A 593 -28.65 -20.91 -8.38
C ALA A 593 -27.51 -19.91 -8.15
N HIS A 594 -26.31 -20.34 -8.55
CA HIS A 594 -25.05 -19.63 -8.47
C HIS A 594 -25.12 -18.21 -9.09
N LEU A 595 -24.96 -17.18 -8.25
CA LEU A 595 -24.56 -15.83 -8.65
C LEU A 595 -23.09 -15.65 -8.21
N PRO A 596 -22.18 -15.14 -9.05
CA PRO A 596 -20.76 -15.09 -8.71
C PRO A 596 -20.50 -14.17 -7.52
N THR A 597 -20.06 -14.77 -6.40
CA THR A 597 -19.65 -14.06 -5.19
C THR A 597 -18.31 -13.37 -5.43
N ASN A 598 -18.33 -12.10 -5.83
CA ASN A 598 -17.17 -11.22 -5.71
C ASN A 598 -16.93 -10.93 -4.22
N ARG A 599 -16.11 -11.76 -3.55
CA ARG A 599 -15.53 -11.42 -2.24
C ARG A 599 -14.60 -10.21 -2.42
N PRO A 600 -14.64 -9.18 -1.54
CA PRO A 600 -13.61 -8.15 -1.50
C PRO A 600 -12.24 -8.81 -1.24
N ARG A 601 -11.22 -8.39 -2.00
CA ARG A 601 -9.94 -9.09 -2.09
C ARG A 601 -9.04 -8.75 -0.90
N SER A 602 -8.61 -9.81 -0.21
CA SER A 602 -7.74 -9.89 0.98
C SER A 602 -6.29 -9.41 0.73
N LEU A 603 -5.62 -8.96 1.79
CA LEU A 603 -4.17 -8.68 1.88
C LEU A 603 -3.29 -9.88 1.50
N LEU A 604 -3.83 -11.11 1.60
CA LEU A 604 -3.13 -12.36 1.26
C LEU A 604 -3.63 -13.00 -0.05
N GLY A 605 -4.67 -12.44 -0.67
CA GLY A 605 -5.13 -12.80 -2.00
C GLY A 605 -4.42 -11.97 -3.06
N SER A 606 -3.17 -12.32 -3.38
CA SER A 606 -2.38 -11.65 -4.40
C SER A 606 -3.19 -11.38 -5.69
N PRO A 607 -3.27 -10.13 -6.18
CA PRO A 607 -3.69 -9.85 -7.55
C PRO A 607 -2.53 -10.21 -8.50
N GLN A 608 -2.25 -11.50 -8.69
CA GLN A 608 -1.22 -11.94 -9.64
C GLN A 608 -1.71 -11.95 -11.09
N GLU A 609 -3.02 -11.84 -11.36
CA GLU A 609 -3.52 -11.82 -12.73
C GLU A 609 -3.66 -10.43 -13.35
N SER A 610 -3.78 -9.36 -12.54
CA SER A 610 -3.96 -7.98 -13.05
C SER A 610 -2.73 -7.06 -12.88
N TYR A 611 -1.59 -7.61 -12.47
CA TYR A 611 -0.30 -6.92 -12.40
C TYR A 611 0.81 -7.76 -13.04
N ARG A 612 0.53 -8.38 -14.19
CA ARG A 612 1.52 -9.19 -14.95
C ARG A 612 2.80 -8.42 -15.28
N ASP A 613 2.76 -7.08 -15.30
CA ASP A 613 3.93 -6.22 -15.51
C ASP A 613 4.79 -6.02 -14.24
N ILE A 614 4.20 -6.13 -13.04
CA ILE A 614 4.94 -6.16 -11.77
C ILE A 614 5.48 -7.57 -11.50
N ASP A 615 4.85 -8.61 -12.07
CA ASP A 615 5.36 -9.97 -12.06
C ASP A 615 6.66 -10.12 -12.89
N ALA A 616 6.95 -9.15 -13.78
CA ALA A 616 8.27 -9.00 -14.41
C ALA A 616 9.35 -8.53 -13.42
N LEU A 617 8.99 -7.73 -12.40
CA LEU A 617 9.86 -7.35 -11.27
C LEU A 617 9.98 -8.49 -10.24
N TYR A 618 8.92 -9.27 -10.01
CA TYR A 618 9.00 -10.52 -9.23
C TYR A 618 9.84 -11.61 -9.91
N ARG A 619 9.84 -11.68 -11.25
CA ARG A 619 10.80 -12.51 -12.01
C ARG A 619 12.25 -12.11 -11.74
N ARG A 620 12.55 -10.84 -11.45
CA ARG A 620 13.87 -10.39 -10.97
C ARG A 620 14.20 -10.89 -9.57
N ARG A 621 13.22 -11.00 -8.67
CA ARG A 621 13.37 -11.56 -7.32
C ARG A 621 13.64 -13.07 -7.35
N LYS A 622 13.01 -13.81 -8.27
CA LYS A 622 13.28 -15.24 -8.52
C LYS A 622 14.69 -15.44 -9.09
N ILE A 623 15.12 -14.58 -10.03
CA ILE A 623 16.48 -14.55 -10.55
C ILE A 623 17.49 -14.22 -9.44
N SER A 624 17.22 -13.25 -8.55
CA SER A 624 18.11 -12.86 -7.46
C SER A 624 18.25 -13.96 -6.38
N MET A 625 17.18 -14.69 -6.06
CA MET A 625 17.25 -15.89 -5.20
C MET A 625 17.98 -17.06 -5.87
N GLU A 626 17.77 -17.29 -7.18
CA GLU A 626 18.48 -18.30 -7.97
C GLU A 626 19.98 -17.97 -8.11
N ILE A 627 20.33 -16.67 -8.20
CA ILE A 627 21.72 -16.17 -8.21
C ILE A 627 22.35 -16.30 -6.81
N LYS A 628 21.62 -16.00 -5.73
CA LYS A 628 22.09 -16.19 -4.35
C LYS A 628 22.35 -17.67 -4.08
N ARG A 629 21.46 -18.56 -4.55
CA ARG A 629 21.61 -20.02 -4.46
C ARG A 629 22.79 -20.52 -5.29
N ARG A 630 22.92 -20.06 -6.55
CA ARG A 630 24.06 -20.40 -7.42
C ARG A 630 25.40 -19.83 -6.92
N ALA A 631 25.42 -18.68 -6.26
CA ALA A 631 26.62 -18.10 -5.68
C ALA A 631 27.06 -18.85 -4.42
N SER A 632 26.13 -19.28 -3.56
CA SER A 632 26.42 -20.19 -2.46
C SER A 632 26.87 -21.58 -2.94
N ASP A 633 26.33 -22.07 -4.05
CA ASP A 633 26.74 -23.35 -4.66
C ASP A 633 28.15 -23.29 -5.31
N ILE A 634 28.62 -22.10 -5.69
CA ILE A 634 29.96 -21.87 -6.26
C ILE A 634 31.01 -21.67 -5.16
N ASP A 635 30.69 -20.95 -4.08
CA ASP A 635 31.60 -20.81 -2.92
C ASP A 635 31.82 -22.17 -2.23
N ASN A 636 30.77 -23.00 -2.11
CA ASN A 636 30.89 -24.38 -1.60
C ASN A 636 31.70 -25.31 -2.52
N LYS A 637 31.82 -25.00 -3.82
CA LYS A 637 32.64 -25.76 -4.79
C LYS A 637 34.10 -25.31 -4.83
N MET A 638 34.42 -24.08 -4.42
CA MET A 638 35.79 -23.56 -4.37
C MET A 638 36.51 -23.90 -3.06
N GLU A 639 35.80 -24.10 -1.95
CA GLU A 639 36.41 -24.51 -0.67
C GLU A 639 36.76 -26.01 -0.58
N ASN A 640 36.19 -26.86 -1.45
CA ASN A 640 36.43 -28.32 -1.43
C ASN A 640 37.42 -28.84 -2.49
N GLY A 641 38.15 -27.96 -3.17
CA GLY A 641 39.06 -28.33 -4.26
C GLY A 641 40.53 -28.14 -3.92
N ASN A 642 41.10 -28.91 -2.99
CA ASN A 642 42.55 -29.15 -2.92
C ASN A 642 42.93 -30.30 -1.95
N THR A 643 42.93 -31.55 -2.45
CA THR A 643 43.92 -32.58 -2.07
C THR A 643 43.84 -33.75 -3.05
N SER A 644 44.95 -34.04 -3.73
CA SER A 644 45.12 -35.15 -4.68
C SER A 644 45.96 -36.28 -4.06
N GLY A 645 45.55 -37.54 -4.25
CA GLY A 645 46.31 -38.74 -3.87
C GLY A 645 45.55 -40.05 -4.12
N GLU A 646 45.74 -40.60 -5.32
CA GLU A 646 45.58 -41.97 -5.87
C GLU A 646 45.10 -43.14 -4.96
N ASN A 647 44.04 -43.88 -5.37
CA ASN A 647 44.11 -45.22 -6.01
C ASN A 647 42.74 -45.96 -6.04
N SER A 648 42.61 -46.81 -7.07
CA SER A 648 41.46 -47.55 -7.59
C SER A 648 40.83 -48.63 -6.67
N THR A 649 39.50 -48.80 -6.71
CA THR A 649 38.72 -50.00 -7.19
C THR A 649 37.28 -50.05 -6.63
N ASN A 650 36.44 -50.86 -7.29
CA ASN A 650 34.97 -50.85 -7.40
C ASN A 650 34.09 -51.09 -6.15
N HIS A 651 32.82 -50.67 -6.33
CA HIS A 651 31.53 -51.12 -5.75
C HIS A 651 30.88 -50.31 -4.60
N LEU A 652 29.63 -49.86 -4.87
CA LEU A 652 28.61 -49.20 -4.00
C LEU A 652 28.32 -49.97 -2.69
N PRO A 653 27.55 -49.43 -1.69
CA PRO A 653 27.03 -48.06 -1.43
C PRO A 653 27.23 -47.58 0.05
N ASP A 654 27.15 -46.26 0.37
CA ASP A 654 26.38 -45.73 1.54
C ASP A 654 26.42 -44.18 1.71
N ARG A 655 25.43 -43.66 2.46
CA ARG A 655 24.98 -42.27 2.74
C ARG A 655 26.05 -41.23 3.19
N PRO A 656 25.84 -39.90 2.93
CA PRO A 656 26.72 -38.84 3.42
C PRO A 656 26.40 -38.39 4.87
N THR A 657 27.45 -38.14 5.66
CA THR A 657 27.36 -37.61 7.03
C THR A 657 27.49 -36.07 7.00
N GLU A 658 26.49 -35.36 7.54
CA GLU A 658 26.40 -33.89 7.66
C GLU A 658 27.25 -33.32 8.82
N LEU A 659 27.78 -32.10 8.63
CA LEU A 659 28.46 -31.29 9.65
C LEU A 659 27.44 -30.67 10.64
N ARG A 660 27.63 -31.00 11.93
CA ARG A 660 26.80 -30.70 13.11
C ARG A 660 26.63 -29.20 13.43
N MET A 661 25.36 -28.78 13.58
CA MET A 661 24.97 -27.64 14.45
C MET A 661 25.17 -28.00 15.94
N PRO A 662 25.36 -27.03 16.86
CA PRO A 662 25.53 -27.34 18.28
C PRO A 662 24.29 -28.05 18.83
N ALA A 663 24.45 -29.32 19.19
CA ALA A 663 23.41 -30.13 19.81
C ALA A 663 23.39 -29.88 21.32
N GLY A 664 22.22 -29.54 21.87
CA GLY A 664 21.99 -29.44 23.30
C GLY A 664 21.26 -30.69 23.80
N THR A 665 21.56 -31.12 25.02
CA THR A 665 20.84 -32.25 25.64
C THR A 665 19.73 -31.71 26.53
N VAL A 666 18.52 -32.22 26.33
CA VAL A 666 17.35 -31.89 27.15
C VAL A 666 16.81 -33.16 27.80
N THR A 667 16.39 -33.05 29.06
CA THR A 667 15.73 -34.13 29.80
C THR A 667 14.27 -33.76 30.05
N VAL A 668 13.35 -34.59 29.57
CA VAL A 668 11.90 -34.40 29.68
C VAL A 668 11.31 -35.57 30.45
N HIS A 669 10.41 -35.30 31.39
CA HIS A 669 9.80 -36.31 32.26
C HIS A 669 8.32 -36.50 31.91
N SER A 670 7.75 -37.66 32.21
CA SER A 670 6.30 -37.87 32.10
C SER A 670 5.58 -37.29 33.33
N ALA A 671 4.55 -36.49 33.07
CA ALA A 671 3.58 -36.02 34.06
C ALA A 671 2.16 -36.50 33.73
N TYR A 672 2.05 -37.66 33.07
CA TYR A 672 0.82 -38.36 32.77
C TYR A 672 1.05 -39.86 32.97
N ASP A 673 -0.01 -40.64 33.14
CA ASP A 673 0.08 -42.08 33.36
C ASP A 673 0.51 -42.78 32.05
N CYS A 674 1.81 -43.05 31.90
CA CYS A 674 2.41 -43.65 30.69
C CYS A 674 2.87 -45.11 30.88
N SER A 675 2.27 -45.87 31.80
CA SER A 675 2.64 -47.26 32.16
C SER A 675 4.11 -47.47 32.58
N LEU A 676 4.84 -46.37 32.81
CA LEU A 676 6.21 -46.32 33.35
C LEU A 676 6.17 -45.67 34.75
N PRO A 677 7.20 -45.90 35.61
CA PRO A 677 7.32 -45.20 36.88
C PRO A 677 7.20 -43.68 36.69
N ARG A 678 6.40 -43.02 37.55
CA ARG A 678 6.15 -41.58 37.46
C ARG A 678 7.45 -40.79 37.53
N GLY A 679 7.64 -39.84 36.60
CA GLY A 679 8.87 -39.07 36.50
C GLY A 679 10.00 -39.75 35.73
N THR A 680 9.73 -40.76 34.90
CA THR A 680 10.75 -41.39 34.05
C THR A 680 11.38 -40.35 33.10
N PRO A 681 12.71 -40.14 33.13
CA PRO A 681 13.38 -39.14 32.30
C PRO A 681 13.71 -39.70 30.91
N VAL A 682 13.29 -38.99 29.87
CA VAL A 682 13.75 -39.19 28.49
C VAL A 682 14.76 -38.11 28.17
N ARG A 683 15.99 -38.52 27.85
CA ARG A 683 17.09 -37.62 27.48
C ARG A 683 17.23 -37.60 25.96
N LEU A 684 17.06 -36.42 25.37
CA LEU A 684 17.16 -36.20 23.93
C LEU A 684 18.31 -35.25 23.61
N SER A 685 19.07 -35.59 22.55
CA SER A 685 20.01 -34.66 21.93
C SER A 685 19.30 -33.93 20.81
N ILE A 686 19.11 -32.63 20.97
CA ILE A 686 18.30 -31.79 20.07
C ILE A 686 19.16 -30.66 19.47
N SER A 687 18.81 -30.19 18.28
CA SER A 687 19.48 -29.06 17.62
C SER A 687 18.94 -27.71 18.13
N GLY A 688 19.69 -26.63 17.91
CA GLY A 688 19.31 -25.27 18.36
C GLY A 688 17.96 -24.74 17.84
N ASN A 689 17.38 -25.38 16.83
CA ASN A 689 16.09 -25.05 16.22
C ASN A 689 14.96 -26.06 16.53
N THR A 690 15.22 -27.15 17.27
CA THR A 690 14.19 -28.16 17.55
C THR A 690 13.05 -27.56 18.39
N THR A 691 11.83 -27.66 17.87
CA THR A 691 10.63 -27.07 18.46
C THR A 691 10.04 -27.94 19.56
N SER A 692 9.16 -27.37 20.39
CA SER A 692 8.50 -28.09 21.48
C SER A 692 7.58 -29.20 20.95
N SER A 693 6.97 -29.02 19.77
CA SER A 693 6.16 -30.05 19.10
C SER A 693 7.03 -31.23 18.65
N GLU A 694 8.18 -30.95 18.02
CA GLU A 694 9.11 -32.00 17.59
C GLU A 694 9.65 -32.80 18.78
N VAL A 695 10.01 -32.13 19.88
CA VAL A 695 10.42 -32.81 21.11
C VAL A 695 9.26 -33.59 21.72
N LEU A 696 8.03 -33.08 21.68
CA LEU A 696 6.86 -33.76 22.22
C LEU A 696 6.61 -35.08 21.48
N SER A 697 6.61 -35.06 20.15
CA SER A 697 6.45 -36.27 19.33
C SER A 697 7.51 -37.32 19.63
N LEU A 698 8.78 -36.90 19.74
CA LEU A 698 9.88 -37.81 20.07
C LEU A 698 9.74 -38.41 21.48
N VAL A 699 9.36 -37.60 22.47
CA VAL A 699 9.20 -38.06 23.85
C VAL A 699 8.01 -39.03 23.98
N LEU A 700 6.87 -38.75 23.33
CA LEU A 700 5.71 -39.65 23.31
C LEU A 700 6.05 -40.99 22.65
N GLU A 701 6.79 -40.98 21.55
CA GLU A 701 7.25 -42.20 20.88
C GLU A 701 8.20 -43.02 21.77
N GLN A 702 9.13 -42.37 22.49
CA GLN A 702 10.04 -43.05 23.41
C GLN A 702 9.32 -43.64 24.62
N PHE A 703 8.31 -42.93 25.16
CA PHE A 703 7.48 -43.48 26.23
C PHE A 703 6.67 -44.68 25.78
N ALA A 704 6.05 -44.62 24.59
CA ALA A 704 5.29 -45.73 24.02
C ALA A 704 6.16 -46.96 23.73
N LYS A 705 7.40 -46.77 23.27
CA LYS A 705 8.37 -47.86 23.08
C LYS A 705 8.87 -48.46 24.39
N SER A 706 9.01 -47.65 25.42
CA SER A 706 9.53 -48.09 26.73
C SER A 706 8.47 -48.85 27.54
N SER A 707 7.18 -48.66 27.25
CA SER A 707 6.08 -49.39 27.89
C SER A 707 5.63 -50.65 27.15
N ALA A 708 6.10 -50.88 25.92
CA ALA A 708 5.69 -52.02 25.10
C ALA A 708 6.39 -53.32 25.55
N THR A 709 5.60 -54.35 25.85
CA THR A 709 6.08 -55.74 25.88
C THR A 709 5.93 -56.33 24.47
N PRO A 710 6.73 -57.34 24.08
CA PRO A 710 6.83 -57.79 22.68
C PRO A 710 5.53 -58.27 22.00
N ASP A 711 4.40 -58.37 22.71
CA ASP A 711 3.10 -58.85 22.20
C ASP A 711 1.94 -57.83 22.30
N THR A 712 2.20 -56.53 22.45
CA THR A 712 1.12 -55.51 22.48
C THR A 712 1.24 -54.48 21.36
N ASP A 713 0.18 -54.30 20.57
CA ASP A 713 0.09 -53.25 19.55
C ASP A 713 0.26 -51.85 20.17
N ILE A 714 1.27 -51.11 19.71
CA ILE A 714 1.63 -49.79 20.26
C ILE A 714 0.65 -48.74 19.72
N LEU A 715 -0.35 -48.36 20.53
CA LEU A 715 -1.20 -47.22 20.25
C LEU A 715 -0.44 -45.92 20.60
N LEU A 716 0.00 -45.17 19.60
CA LEU A 716 0.62 -43.86 19.79
C LEU A 716 -0.44 -42.83 20.25
N PRO A 717 -0.21 -42.10 21.36
CA PRO A 717 -1.12 -41.02 21.78
C PRO A 717 -1.15 -39.88 20.74
N ASP A 718 -2.32 -39.24 20.53
CA ASP A 718 -2.42 -38.06 19.67
C ASP A 718 -1.60 -36.92 20.27
N ALA A 719 -0.61 -36.41 19.53
CA ALA A 719 0.25 -35.31 19.94
C ALA A 719 -0.55 -34.02 20.24
N ASN A 720 -1.75 -33.87 19.68
CA ASN A 720 -2.64 -32.74 19.96
C ASN A 720 -3.23 -32.74 21.38
N ASP A 721 -3.16 -33.85 22.12
CA ASP A 721 -3.70 -33.92 23.48
C ASP A 721 -2.66 -33.57 24.55
N TYR A 722 -1.40 -33.41 24.15
CA TYR A 722 -0.28 -33.23 25.07
C TYR A 722 0.45 -31.90 24.84
N CYS A 723 1.14 -31.41 25.86
CA CYS A 723 2.03 -30.26 25.72
C CYS A 723 3.26 -30.39 26.62
N ILE A 724 4.34 -29.69 26.24
CA ILE A 724 5.54 -29.57 27.08
C ILE A 724 5.37 -28.38 28.02
N VAL A 725 5.66 -28.61 29.28
CA VAL A 725 5.64 -27.59 30.33
C VAL A 725 7.00 -27.53 31.04
N ALA A 726 7.45 -26.33 31.37
CA ALA A 726 8.61 -26.09 32.21
C ALA A 726 8.13 -25.78 33.63
N VAL A 727 8.67 -26.50 34.63
CA VAL A 727 8.29 -26.36 36.04
C VAL A 727 9.47 -25.82 36.83
N VAL A 728 9.25 -24.74 37.59
CA VAL A 728 10.22 -24.13 38.50
C VAL A 728 9.52 -23.85 39.83
N GLY A 729 9.85 -24.62 40.87
CA GLY A 729 9.13 -24.57 42.15
C GLY A 729 7.64 -24.85 41.94
N GLU A 730 6.77 -24.03 42.53
CA GLU A 730 5.31 -24.14 42.40
C GLU A 730 4.73 -23.55 41.10
N ARG A 731 5.57 -23.19 40.13
CA ARG A 731 5.13 -22.56 38.87
C ARG A 731 5.36 -23.48 37.68
N GLU A 732 4.32 -23.69 36.87
CA GLU A 732 4.45 -24.28 35.52
C GLU A 732 4.23 -23.24 34.42
N ARG A 733 4.90 -23.45 33.28
CA ARG A 733 4.66 -22.71 32.04
C ARG A 733 4.57 -23.66 30.87
N ARG A 734 3.42 -23.65 30.19
CA ARG A 734 3.25 -24.31 28.89
C ARG A 734 4.10 -23.63 27.82
N LEU A 735 4.89 -24.43 27.11
CA LEU A 735 5.63 -24.00 25.94
C LEU A 735 4.70 -24.05 24.72
N LYS A 736 4.82 -23.05 23.84
CA LYS A 736 4.12 -23.07 22.55
C LYS A 736 4.71 -24.18 21.67
N ASP A 737 3.87 -24.83 20.87
CA ASP A 737 4.27 -25.96 20.04
C ASP A 737 5.43 -25.63 19.08
N ASN A 738 5.53 -24.39 18.60
CA ASN A 738 6.61 -23.91 17.74
C ASN A 738 7.81 -23.29 18.50
N PHE A 739 7.89 -23.42 19.82
CA PHE A 739 8.94 -22.81 20.63
C PHE A 739 10.23 -23.66 20.64
N PRO A 740 11.41 -23.11 20.27
CA PRO A 740 12.67 -23.85 20.35
C PRO A 740 13.11 -24.05 21.80
N ILE A 741 13.21 -25.31 22.26
CA ILE A 741 13.41 -25.61 23.70
C ILE A 741 14.75 -25.06 24.23
N LEU A 742 15.81 -25.11 23.43
CA LEU A 742 17.13 -24.60 23.85
C LEU A 742 17.17 -23.06 23.99
N LYS A 743 16.10 -22.33 23.60
CA LYS A 743 15.98 -20.87 23.78
C LYS A 743 15.23 -20.49 25.07
N LEU A 744 14.86 -21.45 25.91
CA LEU A 744 14.28 -21.18 27.22
C LEU A 744 15.17 -20.21 28.01
N GLN A 745 14.56 -19.19 28.63
CA GLN A 745 15.26 -18.19 29.45
C GLN A 745 14.98 -18.41 30.95
N PRO A 746 15.85 -17.96 31.86
CA PRO A 746 15.58 -17.98 33.29
C PRO A 746 14.26 -17.24 33.63
N PRO A 747 13.50 -17.70 34.64
CA PRO A 747 13.78 -18.81 35.54
C PRO A 747 13.53 -20.20 34.92
N TRP A 748 12.81 -20.27 33.80
CA TRP A 748 12.31 -21.51 33.19
C TRP A 748 13.41 -22.41 32.63
N SER A 749 14.52 -21.85 32.16
CA SER A 749 15.69 -22.63 31.71
C SER A 749 16.39 -23.41 32.83
N LYS A 750 16.13 -23.05 34.09
CA LYS A 750 16.60 -23.77 35.28
C LYS A 750 15.57 -24.78 35.80
N GLY A 751 14.40 -24.84 35.18
CA GLY A 751 13.30 -25.73 35.56
C GLY A 751 13.41 -27.12 34.94
N LYS A 752 12.59 -28.04 35.43
CA LYS A 752 12.43 -29.38 34.86
C LYS A 752 11.36 -29.33 33.78
N LEU A 753 11.57 -30.04 32.66
CA LEU A 753 10.60 -30.16 31.58
C LEU A 753 9.76 -31.42 31.77
N PHE A 754 8.46 -31.28 31.54
CA PHE A 754 7.48 -32.36 31.64
C PHE A 754 6.57 -32.39 30.42
N VAL A 755 6.09 -33.58 30.07
CA VAL A 755 4.94 -33.77 29.18
C VAL A 755 3.71 -34.00 30.02
N ARG A 756 2.64 -33.23 29.81
CA ARG A 756 1.33 -33.43 30.44
C ARG A 756 0.20 -33.32 29.41
N ARG A 757 -0.97 -33.88 29.75
CA ARG A 757 -2.19 -33.69 28.95
C ARG A 757 -2.62 -32.22 29.02
N ARG A 758 -3.20 -31.71 27.94
CA ARG A 758 -3.67 -30.31 27.85
C ARG A 758 -4.79 -30.03 28.84
N ASP A 759 -5.65 -31.01 29.05
CA ASP A 759 -6.82 -30.93 29.96
C ASP A 759 -6.45 -31.13 31.43
N ASP A 760 -5.28 -31.70 31.73
CA ASP A 760 -4.80 -31.96 33.08
C ASP A 760 -3.82 -30.86 33.52
N LEU A 761 -4.37 -29.73 33.96
CA LEU A 761 -3.61 -28.57 34.41
C LEU A 761 -2.91 -28.87 35.75
N LEU A 762 -1.65 -28.45 35.91
CA LEU A 762 -0.84 -28.60 37.14
C LEU A 762 -0.31 -30.01 37.47
N ALA A 763 -0.61 -31.04 36.68
CA ALA A 763 -0.05 -32.39 36.87
C ALA A 763 1.49 -32.41 36.93
N ALA A 764 2.14 -31.54 36.16
CA ALA A 764 3.59 -31.42 36.17
C ALA A 764 4.16 -30.72 37.42
N VAL A 765 3.40 -29.79 38.03
CA VAL A 765 3.81 -29.13 39.29
C VAL A 765 3.78 -30.13 40.44
N ALA A 766 2.75 -30.98 40.50
CA ALA A 766 2.63 -32.02 41.53
C ALA A 766 3.85 -32.95 41.55
N ILE A 767 4.35 -33.34 40.38
CA ILE A 767 5.50 -34.26 40.24
C ILE A 767 6.84 -33.51 40.35
N GLY A 768 6.91 -32.27 39.88
CA GLY A 768 8.10 -31.43 39.98
C GLY A 768 8.59 -31.21 41.41
N ASN A 769 7.67 -31.24 42.38
CA ASN A 769 7.92 -31.03 43.81
C ASN A 769 8.30 -32.31 44.59
N GLU A 770 7.85 -33.51 44.17
CA GLU A 770 8.19 -34.77 44.86
C GLU A 770 9.69 -35.12 44.79
N ALA A 771 10.40 -34.63 43.77
CA ALA A 771 11.82 -34.89 43.55
C ALA A 771 12.77 -33.84 44.20
N ALA A 772 12.28 -33.05 45.17
CA ALA A 772 13.03 -31.99 45.84
C ALA A 772 12.97 -32.07 47.39
N VAL A 773 12.65 -33.23 47.96
CA VAL A 773 12.83 -33.55 49.39
C VAL A 773 14.04 -34.45 49.59
#